data_AF-A0A178W9V2-F1
#
_entry.id   AF-A0A178W9V2-F1
#
_cell.length_a   1.000
_cell.length_b   1.000
_cell.length_c   1.000
_cell.angle_alpha   90.00
_cell.angle_beta   90.00
_cell.angle_gamma   90.00
#
_symmetry.space_group_name_H-M   'P 1'
#
loop_
_entity.id
_entity.type
_entity.pdbx_description
1 polymer ?
#
loop_
_entity_poly.entity_id
_entity_poly.type
_entity_poly.pdbx_seq_one_letter_code
_entity_poly.pdbx_strand_id
1 'polypeptide(L)'
;MQRLGISHNLYTYNILINCFCRRSQISLALALLGKMMKLGYEPSIVTLSSLLNGYCHGKRISDAVALVDQMMKMGYKPDTITFTTLIHGLFLHNKASEAVALVDRMVQRGCQPNLVTYGVVVYGLCKRGDIDLAFDLLKKMEAAKIEANGVIFNTIIDSLCKYRHVADALNLFKEMETKGIRPNVVTYSSLISCLCSYGRWSDASQLLSDMIEKKINPNLVTFNALIDAFVKEGKFVEAEKLYDDMIKRSIDPDIFTYNSLLNGFCMHDRLDEAKQMFEFMVSKDCFPDEVTYNTLIKGFCKSKRVEDGTELFREMSHRGLVGDTVTYTTLVQGLFHDGDCDNAQKVFKQMVSDGVPPDIMTYNILLDGLCKNGKLEKALVVFEYLQKSKMEPDIYTYNIMIEGMSKAGKVEDGWDLFCSLKLKGVKPDVIMYCTMISGFCRKGLKEEADAVFREMKEDGTLPDSGCYNTLIRAHLRDGIDTWPGKQIHSHNYRVPEQVKDQVVVVIGSSVSGVDISRDIANVTKEVHISSRSTKPETYEKLPGYDNLWLHSNIETVREDGSVVFKNGKTVYADTIMHCTGYKYYFPFLDTKGEVTVEDNLIGAGAAGLVAARELRREGHSVVVFERGNQIGGVWAYTPNVEPDPLSIDPTRSVIHSSLYSSLRTIIPRECMGFTDFPFSTGPENKSRDPRRHPGHIEVLAYLKDFARKFKMEEMIRFETEVVRAEPAAENPKKWRVEFRNSGDISDEIYDAVVVCNGHYTEPRHALIPGGSSVSGVDISRDIVNVTKEVHISSRSTKPETYEKLSGYDNLWLHSNIETVREDDSVVFKNGKTVYADTIMHCTGYKYYFPFLDTKGEVTVEDNRVGPLYKHVFPPALSPGLSFIGLPWQVIPFPMFELQRKWVAAVLTGRVSLPSLEEMMEDTKMFYSKLEASCIPKRYTHLMAELDSQFVYDNWLADQCDYPRIENWREQMFYKVFKRIQSQSSTYKDDWDDDHLIAEAYEDFVKFPSNYPSSLIEREYTS
;
A
#
# COMPACT_ATOMS: atom_id res chain seq x y z
N MET A 1 31.66 -26.26 58.15
CA MET A 1 32.83 -27.14 57.99
C MET A 1 33.92 -26.82 59.02
N GLN A 2 34.76 -25.79 58.89
CA GLN A 2 35.86 -25.54 59.85
C GLN A 2 35.41 -25.42 61.32
N ARG A 3 34.34 -24.68 61.65
CA ARG A 3 33.75 -24.61 63.01
C ARG A 3 33.18 -25.94 63.53
N LEU A 4 33.04 -26.96 62.69
CA LEU A 4 32.46 -28.27 63.01
C LEU A 4 33.51 -29.41 62.94
N GLY A 5 34.80 -29.09 62.83
CA GLY A 5 35.89 -30.08 62.75
C GLY A 5 35.94 -30.91 61.45
N ILE A 6 35.05 -30.68 60.48
CA ILE A 6 34.97 -31.48 59.25
C ILE A 6 36.15 -31.15 58.34
N SER A 7 36.99 -32.17 58.07
CA SER A 7 38.15 -32.08 57.17
C SER A 7 37.73 -31.74 55.73
N HIS A 8 38.34 -30.73 55.14
CA HIS A 8 38.17 -30.38 53.73
C HIS A 8 39.25 -31.03 52.86
N ASN A 9 38.89 -31.41 51.64
CA ASN A 9 39.79 -31.96 50.62
C ASN A 9 39.58 -31.24 49.27
N LEU A 10 40.37 -31.61 48.25
CA LEU A 10 40.28 -31.06 46.89
C LEU A 10 38.84 -31.09 46.33
N TYR A 11 38.12 -32.19 46.53
CA TYR A 11 36.74 -32.37 46.08
C TYR A 11 35.77 -31.38 46.77
N THR A 12 35.97 -31.13 48.06
CA THR A 12 35.21 -30.13 48.84
C THR A 12 35.36 -28.73 48.26
N TYR A 13 36.60 -28.31 47.96
CA TYR A 13 36.85 -26.99 47.36
C TYR A 13 36.24 -26.87 45.97
N ASN A 14 36.30 -27.92 45.14
CA ASN A 14 35.71 -27.92 43.81
C ASN A 14 34.18 -27.75 43.81
N ILE A 15 33.47 -28.41 44.73
CA ILE A 15 32.01 -28.22 44.88
C ILE A 15 31.71 -26.76 45.28
N LEU A 16 32.40 -26.23 46.28
CA LEU A 16 32.16 -24.86 46.75
C LEU A 16 32.41 -23.83 45.64
N ILE A 17 33.52 -23.97 44.89
CA ILE A 17 33.84 -23.09 43.75
C ILE A 17 32.75 -23.16 42.67
N ASN A 18 32.31 -24.36 42.28
CA ASN A 18 31.21 -24.55 41.32
C ASN A 18 29.89 -23.91 41.81
N CYS A 19 29.55 -24.06 43.10
CA CYS A 19 28.36 -23.41 43.69
C CYS A 19 28.42 -21.88 43.62
N PHE A 20 29.56 -21.25 43.94
CA PHE A 20 29.72 -19.79 43.82
C PHE A 20 29.70 -19.32 42.36
N CYS A 21 30.31 -20.08 41.44
CA CYS A 21 30.24 -19.81 40.00
C CYS A 21 28.80 -19.87 39.45
N ARG A 22 28.01 -20.89 39.83
CA ARG A 22 26.60 -21.02 39.42
C ARG A 22 25.69 -19.91 39.96
N ARG A 23 26.08 -19.22 41.04
CA ARG A 23 25.38 -18.04 41.58
C ARG A 23 25.97 -16.71 41.10
N SER A 24 26.84 -16.73 40.09
CA SER A 24 27.54 -15.55 39.55
C SER A 24 28.42 -14.79 40.57
N GLN A 25 28.78 -15.43 41.69
CA GLN A 25 29.60 -14.85 42.77
C GLN A 25 31.10 -15.14 42.55
N ILE A 26 31.63 -14.69 41.41
CA ILE A 26 33.00 -14.99 40.96
C ILE A 26 34.07 -14.54 41.98
N SER A 27 33.89 -13.40 42.64
CA SER A 27 34.83 -12.89 43.65
C SER A 27 35.05 -13.85 44.81
N LEU A 28 33.98 -14.51 45.28
CA LEU A 28 34.04 -15.52 46.34
C LEU A 28 34.66 -16.84 45.84
N ALA A 29 34.38 -17.23 44.60
CA ALA A 29 35.00 -18.39 43.97
C ALA A 29 36.53 -18.24 43.84
N LEU A 30 37.01 -17.06 43.43
CA LEU A 30 38.45 -16.75 43.34
C LEU A 30 39.12 -16.65 44.72
N ALA A 31 38.45 -16.11 45.73
CA ALA A 31 38.96 -16.12 47.10
C ALA A 31 39.13 -17.55 47.65
N LEU A 32 38.22 -18.46 47.31
CA LEU A 32 38.30 -19.88 47.66
C LEU A 32 39.41 -20.62 46.90
N LEU A 33 39.61 -20.32 45.61
CA LEU A 33 40.75 -20.82 44.84
C LEU A 33 42.09 -20.39 45.48
N GLY A 34 42.22 -19.11 45.85
CA GLY A 34 43.41 -18.59 46.52
C GLY A 34 43.66 -19.25 47.89
N LYS A 35 42.60 -19.54 48.66
CA LYS A 35 42.70 -20.30 49.92
C LYS A 35 43.12 -21.75 49.69
N MET A 36 42.56 -22.40 48.67
CA MET A 36 42.89 -23.77 48.28
C MET A 36 44.38 -23.91 47.90
N MET A 37 44.90 -23.02 47.05
CA MET A 37 46.32 -23.01 46.66
C MET A 37 47.26 -22.74 47.85
N LYS A 38 46.91 -21.81 48.75
CA LYS A 38 47.68 -21.53 49.98
C LYS A 38 47.75 -22.71 50.95
N LEU A 39 46.84 -23.67 50.85
CA LEU A 39 46.83 -24.89 51.65
C LEU A 39 47.54 -26.07 50.96
N GLY A 40 48.24 -25.82 49.85
CA GLY A 40 49.00 -26.85 49.12
C GLY A 40 48.17 -27.72 48.18
N TYR A 41 46.91 -27.38 47.91
CA TYR A 41 46.10 -28.10 46.92
C TYR A 41 46.23 -27.44 45.55
N GLU A 42 46.71 -28.20 44.56
CA GLU A 42 46.71 -27.75 43.16
C GLU A 42 45.30 -27.76 42.55
N PRO A 43 44.93 -26.76 41.73
CA PRO A 43 43.67 -26.78 41.00
C PRO A 43 43.63 -27.95 40.01
N SER A 44 42.49 -28.63 39.90
CA SER A 44 42.26 -29.61 38.85
C SER A 44 41.60 -28.94 37.64
N ILE A 45 41.60 -29.64 36.50
CA ILE A 45 40.90 -29.15 35.30
C ILE A 45 39.43 -28.80 35.60
N VAL A 46 38.74 -29.62 36.41
CA VAL A 46 37.36 -29.40 36.85
C VAL A 46 37.21 -28.11 37.68
N THR A 47 38.19 -27.77 38.53
CA THR A 47 38.21 -26.49 39.27
C THR A 47 38.22 -25.31 38.29
N LEU A 48 39.05 -25.41 37.24
CA LEU A 48 39.29 -24.36 36.26
C LEU A 48 38.12 -24.24 35.26
N SER A 49 37.55 -25.34 34.79
CA SER A 49 36.33 -25.34 33.96
C SER A 49 35.10 -24.83 34.74
N SER A 50 35.04 -25.04 36.06
CA SER A 50 33.99 -24.45 36.92
C SER A 50 34.13 -22.93 37.04
N LEU A 51 35.36 -22.41 37.14
CA LEU A 51 35.64 -20.97 37.11
C LEU A 51 35.36 -20.35 35.74
N LEU A 52 35.74 -21.04 34.66
CA LEU A 52 35.42 -20.68 33.28
C LEU A 52 33.91 -20.49 33.10
N ASN A 53 33.10 -21.47 33.52
CA ASN A 53 31.65 -21.38 33.47
C ASN A 53 31.11 -20.18 34.28
N GLY A 54 31.72 -19.90 35.44
CA GLY A 54 31.41 -18.72 36.25
C GLY A 54 31.69 -17.40 35.52
N TYR A 55 32.86 -17.25 34.90
CA TYR A 55 33.21 -16.08 34.09
C TYR A 55 32.26 -15.88 32.90
N CYS A 56 31.88 -16.97 32.21
CA CYS A 56 30.87 -16.95 31.16
C CYS A 56 29.51 -16.45 31.67
N HIS A 57 29.04 -16.87 32.85
CA HIS A 57 27.76 -16.38 33.38
C HIS A 57 27.83 -14.95 33.94
N GLY A 58 28.98 -14.52 34.46
CA GLY A 58 29.19 -13.18 35.01
C GLY A 58 29.53 -12.07 34.01
N LYS A 59 29.24 -12.25 32.71
CA LYS A 59 29.56 -11.31 31.61
C LYS A 59 31.05 -10.97 31.45
N ARG A 60 31.97 -11.80 31.97
CA ARG A 60 33.42 -11.57 31.97
C ARG A 60 34.12 -12.48 30.96
N ILE A 61 33.72 -12.38 29.69
CA ILE A 61 34.12 -13.34 28.65
C ILE A 61 35.61 -13.22 28.24
N SER A 62 36.20 -12.02 28.35
CA SER A 62 37.64 -11.80 28.16
C SER A 62 38.48 -12.58 29.18
N ASP A 63 38.06 -12.56 30.45
CA ASP A 63 38.71 -13.33 31.52
C ASP A 63 38.52 -14.84 31.35
N ALA A 64 37.39 -15.28 30.79
CA ALA A 64 37.16 -16.69 30.44
C ALA A 64 38.14 -17.18 29.36
N VAL A 65 38.34 -16.39 28.29
CA VAL A 65 39.33 -16.69 27.24
C VAL A 65 40.75 -16.68 27.81
N ALA A 66 41.11 -15.68 28.61
CA ALA A 66 42.41 -15.56 29.25
C ALA A 66 42.69 -16.74 30.21
N LEU A 67 41.68 -17.23 30.93
CA LEU A 67 41.80 -18.40 31.80
C LEU A 67 42.19 -19.65 31.00
N VAL A 68 41.60 -19.89 29.82
CA VAL A 68 41.96 -21.04 28.97
C VAL A 68 43.42 -20.98 28.53
N ASP A 69 43.91 -19.82 28.08
CA ASP A 69 45.32 -19.69 27.71
C ASP A 69 46.27 -19.73 28.94
N GLN A 70 45.80 -19.35 30.13
CA GLN A 70 46.53 -19.56 31.39
C GLN A 70 46.59 -21.05 31.78
N MET A 71 45.51 -21.83 31.61
CA MET A 71 45.49 -23.28 31.85
C MET A 71 46.59 -23.98 31.05
N MET A 72 46.76 -23.62 29.78
CA MET A 72 47.84 -24.14 28.92
C MET A 72 49.24 -23.72 29.40
N LYS A 73 49.44 -22.46 29.82
CA LYS A 73 50.73 -22.00 30.40
C LYS A 73 51.09 -22.74 31.70
N MET A 74 50.10 -23.20 32.45
CA MET A 74 50.28 -24.00 33.67
C MET A 74 50.43 -25.51 33.41
N GLY A 75 50.49 -25.95 32.14
CA GLY A 75 50.69 -27.35 31.76
C GLY A 75 49.44 -28.23 31.73
N TYR A 76 48.26 -27.68 32.04
CA TYR A 76 47.00 -28.42 31.86
C TYR A 76 46.65 -28.51 30.38
N LYS A 77 46.14 -29.67 29.94
CA LYS A 77 45.55 -29.85 28.61
C LYS A 77 44.04 -29.63 28.71
N PRO A 78 43.48 -28.52 28.18
CA PRO A 78 42.03 -28.32 28.16
C PRO A 78 41.33 -29.46 27.43
N ASP A 79 40.19 -29.90 27.95
CA ASP A 79 39.39 -30.98 27.38
C ASP A 79 38.20 -30.43 26.56
N THR A 80 37.47 -31.34 25.91
CA THR A 80 36.25 -31.00 25.16
C THR A 80 35.24 -30.24 26.02
N ILE A 81 35.08 -30.59 27.30
CA ILE A 81 34.15 -29.89 28.22
C ILE A 81 34.57 -28.43 28.41
N THR A 82 35.86 -28.17 28.58
CA THR A 82 36.42 -26.82 28.75
C THR A 82 36.17 -25.96 27.51
N PHE A 83 36.42 -26.49 26.31
CA PHE A 83 36.12 -25.75 25.07
C PHE A 83 34.61 -25.56 24.83
N THR A 84 33.77 -26.59 25.00
CA THR A 84 32.31 -26.46 24.86
C THR A 84 31.72 -25.42 25.82
N THR A 85 32.24 -25.34 27.05
CA THR A 85 31.81 -24.34 28.06
C THR A 85 32.15 -22.91 27.64
N LEU A 86 33.32 -22.69 27.04
CA LEU A 86 33.70 -21.37 26.52
C LEU A 86 32.89 -20.99 25.28
N ILE A 87 32.66 -21.95 24.35
CA ILE A 87 31.83 -21.77 23.16
C ILE A 87 30.40 -21.34 23.56
N HIS A 88 29.78 -22.04 24.49
CA HIS A 88 28.46 -21.67 25.02
C HIS A 88 28.47 -20.24 25.62
N GLY A 89 29.51 -19.90 26.38
CA GLY A 89 29.69 -18.56 26.92
C GLY A 89 29.82 -17.46 25.88
N LEU A 90 30.50 -17.72 24.75
CA LEU A 90 30.63 -16.75 23.66
C LEU A 90 29.30 -16.48 22.96
N PHE A 91 28.45 -17.51 22.77
CA PHE A 91 27.09 -17.33 22.26
C PHE A 91 26.21 -16.52 23.22
N LEU A 92 26.31 -16.74 24.54
CA LEU A 92 25.58 -15.95 25.54
C LEU A 92 25.91 -14.45 25.52
N HIS A 93 27.11 -14.05 25.05
CA HIS A 93 27.53 -12.65 24.91
C HIS A 93 27.60 -12.16 23.47
N ASN A 94 26.78 -12.75 22.59
CA ASN A 94 26.57 -12.31 21.21
C ASN A 94 27.83 -12.37 20.30
N LYS A 95 28.85 -13.17 20.66
CA LYS A 95 30.15 -13.32 19.96
C LYS A 95 30.21 -14.60 19.12
N ALA A 96 29.26 -14.79 18.20
CA ALA A 96 29.15 -16.03 17.41
C ALA A 96 30.36 -16.33 16.51
N SER A 97 30.96 -15.32 15.87
CA SER A 97 32.15 -15.51 15.03
C SER A 97 33.36 -16.04 15.82
N GLU A 98 33.60 -15.50 17.02
CA GLU A 98 34.62 -16.02 17.95
C GLU A 98 34.30 -17.44 18.42
N ALA A 99 33.01 -17.76 18.64
CA ALA A 99 32.56 -19.09 19.05
C ALA A 99 32.79 -20.15 17.97
N VAL A 100 32.47 -19.85 16.71
CA VAL A 100 32.70 -20.74 15.55
C VAL A 100 34.20 -20.92 15.30
N ALA A 101 34.99 -19.83 15.29
CA ALA A 101 36.45 -19.90 15.13
C ALA A 101 37.15 -20.67 16.27
N LEU A 102 36.54 -20.72 17.46
CA LEU A 102 37.05 -21.50 18.58
C LEU A 102 36.92 -23.02 18.35
N VAL A 103 35.97 -23.49 17.53
CA VAL A 103 35.87 -24.90 17.11
C VAL A 103 37.08 -25.30 16.25
N ASP A 104 37.42 -24.49 15.25
CA ASP A 104 38.58 -24.76 14.38
C ASP A 104 39.90 -24.70 15.19
N ARG A 105 40.01 -23.76 16.14
CA ARG A 105 41.13 -23.69 17.11
C ARG A 105 41.21 -24.90 18.04
N MET A 106 40.07 -25.48 18.42
CA MET A 106 40.02 -26.67 19.28
C MET A 106 40.66 -27.88 18.56
N VAL A 107 40.35 -28.06 17.27
CA VAL A 107 40.97 -29.08 16.41
C VAL A 107 42.47 -28.85 16.24
N GLN A 108 42.90 -27.61 15.97
CA GLN A 108 44.33 -27.25 15.87
C GLN A 108 45.12 -27.54 17.16
N ARG A 109 44.46 -27.45 18.32
CA ARG A 109 45.04 -27.77 19.65
C ARG A 109 44.91 -29.25 20.02
N GLY A 110 44.56 -30.12 19.08
CA GLY A 110 44.51 -31.58 19.25
C GLY A 110 43.29 -32.11 20.01
N CYS A 111 42.26 -31.28 20.21
CA CYS A 111 41.02 -31.68 20.86
C CYS A 111 39.92 -31.86 19.80
N GLN A 112 39.28 -33.02 19.75
CA GLN A 112 38.23 -33.27 18.76
C GLN A 112 36.86 -32.80 19.28
N PRO A 113 36.11 -31.98 18.51
CA PRO A 113 34.75 -31.61 18.85
C PRO A 113 33.84 -32.85 18.76
N ASN A 114 32.89 -32.96 19.69
CA ASN A 114 31.93 -34.05 19.75
C ASN A 114 30.51 -33.56 19.46
N LEU A 115 29.54 -34.48 19.43
CA LEU A 115 28.12 -34.18 19.18
C LEU A 115 27.57 -33.07 20.11
N VAL A 116 28.00 -33.03 21.38
CA VAL A 116 27.60 -31.99 22.34
C VAL A 116 28.22 -30.63 21.99
N THR A 117 29.46 -30.61 21.50
CA THR A 117 30.14 -29.39 21.04
C THR A 117 29.39 -28.79 19.86
N TYR A 118 29.08 -29.60 18.84
CA TYR A 118 28.33 -29.14 17.68
C TYR A 118 26.90 -28.74 18.04
N GLY A 119 26.19 -29.50 18.88
CA GLY A 119 24.82 -29.13 19.31
C GLY A 119 24.74 -27.78 20.03
N VAL A 120 25.74 -27.43 20.83
CA VAL A 120 25.86 -26.10 21.46
C VAL A 120 26.07 -24.99 20.44
N VAL A 121 26.89 -25.22 19.42
CA VAL A 121 27.14 -24.24 18.33
C VAL A 121 25.89 -24.06 17.46
N VAL A 122 25.26 -25.16 17.06
CA VAL A 122 23.98 -25.15 16.31
C VAL A 122 22.92 -24.35 17.07
N TYR A 123 22.66 -24.69 18.34
CA TYR A 123 21.70 -23.95 19.16
C TYR A 123 22.04 -22.45 19.28
N GLY A 124 23.32 -22.12 19.42
CA GLY A 124 23.81 -20.74 19.50
C GLY A 124 23.63 -19.94 18.21
N LEU A 125 23.85 -20.55 17.04
CA LEU A 125 23.62 -19.93 15.71
C LEU A 125 22.13 -19.81 15.40
N CYS A 126 21.37 -20.89 15.61
CA CYS A 126 19.92 -20.93 15.44
C CYS A 126 19.21 -19.83 16.25
N LYS A 127 19.59 -19.65 17.53
CA LYS A 127 19.00 -18.60 18.38
C LYS A 127 19.25 -17.16 17.87
N ARG A 128 20.16 -16.96 16.92
CA ARG A 128 20.51 -15.66 16.33
C ARG A 128 19.97 -15.47 14.91
N GLY A 129 19.50 -16.53 14.25
CA GLY A 129 19.12 -16.49 12.84
C GLY A 129 20.30 -16.67 11.87
N ASP A 130 21.48 -17.06 12.36
CA ASP A 130 22.67 -17.31 11.54
C ASP A 130 22.57 -18.68 10.81
N ILE A 131 21.57 -18.83 9.94
CA ILE A 131 21.10 -20.10 9.36
C ILE A 131 22.10 -20.73 8.38
N ASP A 132 22.72 -19.94 7.51
CA ASP A 132 23.72 -20.44 6.54
C ASP A 132 24.88 -21.14 7.25
N LEU A 133 25.35 -20.53 8.36
CA LEU A 133 26.40 -21.09 9.21
C LEU A 133 25.96 -22.38 9.92
N ALA A 134 24.67 -22.57 10.20
CA ALA A 134 24.14 -23.81 10.76
C ALA A 134 24.12 -24.95 9.71
N PHE A 135 23.76 -24.66 8.45
CA PHE A 135 23.85 -25.63 7.36
C PHE A 135 25.29 -26.01 7.01
N ASP A 136 26.21 -25.04 6.96
CA ASP A 136 27.64 -25.34 6.74
C ASP A 136 28.24 -26.14 7.90
N LEU A 137 27.70 -25.98 9.11
CA LEU A 137 28.11 -26.77 10.26
C LEU A 137 27.60 -28.22 10.17
N LEU A 138 26.38 -28.47 9.67
CA LEU A 138 25.91 -29.83 9.35
C LEU A 138 26.85 -30.52 8.34
N LYS A 139 27.20 -29.84 7.23
CA LYS A 139 28.15 -30.36 6.24
C LYS A 139 29.53 -30.65 6.85
N LYS A 140 30.02 -29.78 7.76
CA LYS A 140 31.27 -30.02 8.51
C LYS A 140 31.18 -31.24 9.42
N MET A 141 30.03 -31.49 10.07
CA MET A 141 29.82 -32.69 10.90
C MET A 141 29.88 -33.98 10.06
N GLU A 142 29.26 -33.98 8.88
CA GLU A 142 29.31 -35.11 7.93
C GLU A 142 30.73 -35.39 7.44
N ALA A 143 31.46 -34.34 7.03
CA ALA A 143 32.87 -34.46 6.63
C ALA A 143 33.76 -35.00 7.77
N ALA A 144 33.42 -34.67 9.02
CA ALA A 144 34.08 -35.19 10.22
C ALA A 144 33.58 -36.59 10.65
N LYS A 145 32.62 -37.20 9.93
CA LYS A 145 31.96 -38.47 10.27
C LYS A 145 31.26 -38.49 11.63
N ILE A 146 30.67 -37.35 12.02
CA ILE A 146 29.87 -37.21 13.24
C ILE A 146 28.40 -37.15 12.83
N GLU A 147 27.67 -38.23 13.08
CA GLU A 147 26.24 -38.31 12.78
C GLU A 147 25.44 -37.32 13.65
N ALA A 148 24.75 -36.38 13.00
CA ALA A 148 23.82 -35.49 13.67
C ALA A 148 22.57 -36.26 14.14
N ASN A 149 22.11 -35.98 15.36
CA ASN A 149 20.95 -36.64 15.94
C ASN A 149 19.67 -35.79 15.76
N GLY A 150 18.50 -36.38 16.07
CA GLY A 150 17.22 -35.69 15.96
C GLY A 150 17.09 -34.41 16.80
N VAL A 151 17.92 -34.21 17.84
CA VAL A 151 17.94 -32.94 18.60
C VAL A 151 18.54 -31.80 17.77
N ILE A 152 19.62 -32.08 17.04
CA ILE A 152 20.26 -31.10 16.15
C ILE A 152 19.34 -30.77 14.96
N PHE A 153 18.78 -31.78 14.30
CA PHE A 153 17.78 -31.58 13.22
C PHE A 153 16.57 -30.78 13.72
N ASN A 154 15.95 -31.16 14.84
CA ASN A 154 14.82 -30.42 15.40
C ASN A 154 15.17 -28.97 15.77
N THR A 155 16.38 -28.71 16.28
CA THR A 155 16.82 -27.35 16.64
C THR A 155 16.94 -26.46 15.39
N ILE A 156 17.45 -27.01 14.28
CA ILE A 156 17.58 -26.27 13.02
C ILE A 156 16.21 -26.12 12.38
N ILE A 157 15.38 -27.16 12.32
CA ILE A 157 14.00 -27.08 11.80
C ILE A 157 13.19 -26.02 12.55
N ASP A 158 13.17 -26.04 13.89
CA ASP A 158 12.47 -25.05 14.72
C ASP A 158 13.00 -23.61 14.50
N SER A 159 14.31 -23.47 14.25
CA SER A 159 14.92 -22.20 13.85
C SER A 159 14.46 -21.73 12.47
N LEU A 160 14.52 -22.60 11.46
CA LEU A 160 14.08 -22.30 10.09
C LEU A 160 12.60 -21.85 10.08
N CYS A 161 11.76 -22.52 10.87
CA CYS A 161 10.37 -22.16 11.09
C CYS A 161 10.20 -20.73 11.66
N LYS A 162 10.99 -20.38 12.68
CA LYS A 162 10.96 -19.05 13.33
C LYS A 162 11.47 -17.92 12.44
N TYR A 163 12.43 -18.19 11.56
CA TYR A 163 13.04 -17.19 10.67
C TYR A 163 12.44 -17.19 9.26
N ARG A 164 11.29 -17.83 9.04
CA ARG A 164 10.52 -17.82 7.77
C ARG A 164 11.13 -18.63 6.61
N HIS A 165 11.98 -19.61 6.90
CA HIS A 165 12.62 -20.51 5.92
C HIS A 165 11.85 -21.84 5.78
N VAL A 166 10.59 -21.77 5.32
CA VAL A 166 9.67 -22.93 5.27
C VAL A 166 10.14 -24.04 4.33
N ALA A 167 10.60 -23.68 3.12
CA ALA A 167 11.07 -24.65 2.14
C ALA A 167 12.30 -25.41 2.65
N ASP A 168 13.24 -24.71 3.27
CA ASP A 168 14.44 -25.30 3.88
C ASP A 168 14.08 -26.22 5.06
N ALA A 169 13.08 -25.85 5.87
CA ALA A 169 12.59 -26.68 6.97
C ALA A 169 11.98 -28.01 6.47
N LEU A 170 11.17 -27.95 5.39
CA LEU A 170 10.59 -29.15 4.76
C LEU A 170 11.65 -30.02 4.05
N ASN A 171 12.67 -29.41 3.44
CA ASN A 171 13.78 -30.13 2.84
C ASN A 171 14.62 -30.84 3.91
N LEU A 172 14.93 -30.15 5.01
CA LEU A 172 15.69 -30.72 6.13
C LEU A 172 14.90 -31.82 6.87
N PHE A 173 13.57 -31.73 6.91
CA PHE A 173 12.71 -32.82 7.38
C PHE A 173 12.82 -34.07 6.50
N LYS A 174 12.74 -33.94 5.17
CA LYS A 174 12.95 -35.05 4.22
C LYS A 174 14.37 -35.63 4.33
N GLU A 175 15.37 -34.78 4.55
CA GLU A 175 16.76 -35.19 4.77
C GLU A 175 16.91 -36.03 6.06
N MET A 176 16.25 -35.61 7.15
CA MET A 176 16.18 -36.36 8.41
C MET A 176 15.57 -37.76 8.20
N GLU A 177 14.49 -37.87 7.42
CA GLU A 177 13.86 -39.15 7.08
C GLU A 177 14.72 -40.05 6.19
N THR A 178 15.32 -39.52 5.13
CA THR A 178 16.20 -40.29 4.22
C THR A 178 17.46 -40.81 4.92
N LYS A 179 17.94 -40.11 5.95
CA LYS A 179 19.02 -40.57 6.85
C LYS A 179 18.55 -41.57 7.92
N GLY A 180 17.27 -41.95 7.93
CA GLY A 180 16.69 -42.93 8.88
C GLY A 180 16.50 -42.39 10.31
N ILE A 181 16.65 -41.08 10.51
CA ILE A 181 16.45 -40.44 11.81
C ILE A 181 14.95 -40.22 11.99
N ARG A 182 14.31 -40.93 12.92
CA ARG A 182 12.86 -40.84 13.12
C ARG A 182 12.43 -39.46 13.62
N PRO A 183 11.56 -38.73 12.90
CA PRO A 183 10.91 -37.54 13.43
C PRO A 183 10.08 -37.86 14.68
N ASN A 184 9.86 -36.86 15.53
CA ASN A 184 9.09 -37.01 16.76
C ASN A 184 8.03 -35.91 16.89
N VAL A 185 7.24 -35.93 17.98
CA VAL A 185 6.17 -34.97 18.24
C VAL A 185 6.63 -33.52 18.14
N VAL A 186 7.87 -33.20 18.55
CA VAL A 186 8.43 -31.85 18.44
C VAL A 186 8.71 -31.48 16.98
N THR A 187 9.29 -32.40 16.20
CA THR A 187 9.55 -32.19 14.76
C THR A 187 8.25 -31.85 14.01
N TYR A 188 7.21 -32.67 14.21
CA TYR A 188 5.91 -32.43 13.58
C TYR A 188 5.23 -31.16 14.10
N SER A 189 5.24 -30.91 15.41
CA SER A 189 4.57 -29.72 15.97
C SER A 189 5.22 -28.41 15.52
N SER A 190 6.55 -28.33 15.45
CA SER A 190 7.25 -27.15 14.91
C SER A 190 6.94 -26.94 13.42
N LEU A 191 6.91 -28.00 12.60
CA LEU A 191 6.58 -27.90 11.17
C LEU A 191 5.10 -27.57 10.91
N ILE A 192 4.18 -28.19 11.66
CA ILE A 192 2.75 -27.91 11.58
C ILE A 192 2.49 -26.45 11.98
N SER A 193 3.00 -26.01 13.13
CA SER A 193 2.88 -24.61 13.60
C SER A 193 3.49 -23.62 12.60
N CYS A 194 4.62 -23.98 11.99
CA CYS A 194 5.25 -23.21 10.91
C CYS A 194 4.31 -23.07 9.70
N LEU A 195 3.94 -24.17 9.05
CA LEU A 195 3.09 -24.17 7.85
C LEU A 195 1.77 -23.43 8.08
N CYS A 196 1.17 -23.63 9.25
CA CYS A 196 0.04 -22.87 9.76
C CYS A 196 0.30 -21.36 9.79
N SER A 197 1.42 -20.89 10.36
CA SER A 197 1.77 -19.47 10.37
C SER A 197 2.10 -18.83 9.00
N TYR A 198 2.14 -19.63 7.92
CA TYR A 198 2.35 -19.18 6.54
C TYR A 198 1.22 -19.60 5.57
N GLY A 199 0.01 -19.86 6.07
CA GLY A 199 -1.13 -20.14 5.20
C GLY A 199 -1.14 -21.52 4.50
N ARG A 200 -0.21 -22.43 4.80
CA ARG A 200 -0.04 -23.73 4.11
C ARG A 200 -0.84 -24.85 4.79
N TRP A 201 -2.16 -24.66 4.84
CA TRP A 201 -3.13 -25.52 5.56
C TRP A 201 -3.19 -26.96 5.04
N SER A 202 -3.08 -27.15 3.73
CA SER A 202 -3.01 -28.46 3.08
C SER A 202 -1.87 -29.29 3.65
N ASP A 203 -0.69 -28.67 3.72
CA ASP A 203 0.57 -29.30 4.06
C ASP A 203 0.63 -29.57 5.58
N ALA A 204 0.11 -28.64 6.39
CA ALA A 204 -0.07 -28.84 7.83
C ALA A 204 -1.02 -30.02 8.12
N SER A 205 -2.14 -30.11 7.40
CA SER A 205 -3.11 -31.21 7.52
C SER A 205 -2.55 -32.54 7.02
N GLN A 206 -1.72 -32.51 5.97
CA GLN A 206 -1.01 -33.67 5.45
C GLN A 206 0.06 -34.16 6.45
N LEU A 207 0.84 -33.26 7.06
CA LEU A 207 1.78 -33.61 8.12
C LEU A 207 1.09 -34.16 9.37
N LEU A 208 -0.08 -33.63 9.75
CA LEU A 208 -0.89 -34.20 10.85
C LEU A 208 -1.36 -35.63 10.51
N SER A 209 -1.78 -35.86 9.26
CA SER A 209 -2.21 -37.17 8.79
C SER A 209 -1.04 -38.17 8.78
N ASP A 210 0.11 -37.78 8.23
CA ASP A 210 1.36 -38.55 8.21
C ASP A 210 1.87 -38.86 9.64
N MET A 211 1.76 -37.90 10.57
CA MET A 211 2.06 -38.09 11.99
C MET A 211 1.19 -39.20 12.60
N ILE A 212 -0.12 -39.20 12.30
CA ILE A 212 -1.08 -40.22 12.76
C ILE A 212 -0.80 -41.59 12.10
N GLU A 213 -0.55 -41.64 10.79
CA GLU A 213 -0.22 -42.87 10.07
C GLU A 213 1.06 -43.54 10.60
N LYS A 214 2.08 -42.72 10.92
CA LYS A 214 3.33 -43.14 11.58
C LYS A 214 3.16 -43.47 13.07
N LYS A 215 1.93 -43.44 13.60
CA LYS A 215 1.55 -43.74 14.99
C LYS A 215 2.23 -42.83 16.03
N ILE A 216 2.50 -41.59 15.63
CA ILE A 216 2.97 -40.54 16.52
C ILE A 216 1.72 -39.79 16.97
N ASN A 217 1.34 -39.90 18.24
CA ASN A 217 0.11 -39.26 18.72
C ASN A 217 0.28 -37.74 18.80
N PRO A 218 -0.59 -36.94 18.16
CA PRO A 218 -0.68 -35.51 18.41
C PRO A 218 -0.94 -35.23 19.89
N ASN A 219 -0.41 -34.13 20.41
CA ASN A 219 -0.64 -33.70 21.79
C ASN A 219 -1.36 -32.34 21.83
N LEU A 220 -1.63 -31.87 23.05
CA LEU A 220 -2.24 -30.56 23.33
C LEU A 220 -1.55 -29.41 22.58
N VAL A 221 -0.21 -29.41 22.48
CA VAL A 221 0.54 -28.38 21.74
C VAL A 221 0.28 -28.46 20.23
N THR A 222 0.20 -29.67 19.66
CA THR A 222 -0.13 -29.86 18.24
C THR A 222 -1.53 -29.34 17.91
N PHE A 223 -2.54 -29.67 18.73
CA PHE A 223 -3.90 -29.19 18.53
C PHE A 223 -4.04 -27.69 18.75
N ASN A 224 -3.44 -27.13 19.81
CA ASN A 224 -3.47 -25.69 20.07
C ASN A 224 -2.83 -24.88 18.93
N ALA A 225 -1.69 -25.35 18.37
CA ALA A 225 -1.05 -24.68 17.24
C ALA A 225 -1.90 -24.70 15.96
N LEU A 226 -2.63 -25.80 15.69
CA LEU A 226 -3.57 -25.89 14.57
C LEU A 226 -4.77 -24.96 14.79
N ILE A 227 -5.42 -25.05 15.95
CA ILE A 227 -6.62 -24.25 16.30
C ILE A 227 -6.28 -22.75 16.24
N ASP A 228 -5.20 -22.31 16.91
CA ASP A 228 -4.68 -20.93 16.89
C ASP A 228 -4.52 -20.36 15.48
N ALA A 229 -4.07 -21.20 14.55
CA ALA A 229 -3.81 -20.77 13.19
C ALA A 229 -5.08 -20.78 12.32
N PHE A 230 -5.95 -21.79 12.42
CA PHE A 230 -7.24 -21.78 11.71
C PHE A 230 -8.12 -20.60 12.13
N VAL A 231 -8.15 -20.23 13.42
CA VAL A 231 -8.96 -19.11 13.91
C VAL A 231 -8.36 -17.74 13.59
N LYS A 232 -7.06 -17.65 13.34
CA LYS A 232 -6.37 -16.43 12.84
C LYS A 232 -6.66 -16.13 11.37
N GLU A 233 -7.11 -17.11 10.60
CA GLU A 233 -7.58 -16.95 9.20
C GLU A 233 -9.11 -16.98 9.06
N GLY A 234 -9.85 -16.96 10.17
CA GLY A 234 -11.32 -16.99 10.15
C GLY A 234 -11.95 -18.33 9.76
N LYS A 235 -11.16 -19.42 9.72
CA LYS A 235 -11.61 -20.79 9.42
C LYS A 235 -12.17 -21.48 10.66
N PHE A 236 -13.20 -20.86 11.23
CA PHE A 236 -13.81 -21.28 12.49
C PHE A 236 -14.40 -22.70 12.46
N VAL A 237 -14.93 -23.14 11.31
CA VAL A 237 -15.53 -24.48 11.14
C VAL A 237 -14.46 -25.58 11.20
N GLU A 238 -13.27 -25.34 10.65
CA GLU A 238 -12.12 -26.24 10.71
C GLU A 238 -11.53 -26.28 12.13
N ALA A 239 -11.45 -25.13 12.80
CA ALA A 239 -11.05 -25.04 14.20
C ALA A 239 -12.01 -25.79 15.14
N GLU A 240 -13.33 -25.67 14.92
CA GLU A 240 -14.36 -26.39 15.66
C GLU A 240 -14.23 -27.90 15.46
N LYS A 241 -14.05 -28.38 14.21
CA LYS A 241 -13.79 -29.81 13.93
C LYS A 241 -12.55 -30.34 14.65
N LEU A 242 -11.48 -29.55 14.76
CA LEU A 242 -10.25 -29.92 15.45
C LEU A 242 -10.42 -29.93 16.97
N TYR A 243 -11.15 -28.96 17.52
CA TYR A 243 -11.56 -28.96 18.94
C TYR A 243 -12.39 -30.22 19.25
N ASP A 244 -13.31 -30.59 18.36
CA ASP A 244 -14.12 -31.79 18.47
C ASP A 244 -13.30 -33.09 18.40
N ASP A 245 -12.29 -33.17 17.52
CA ASP A 245 -11.38 -34.32 17.41
C ASP A 245 -10.44 -34.43 18.62
N MET A 246 -9.99 -33.29 19.15
CA MET A 246 -9.21 -33.19 20.39
C MET A 246 -9.99 -33.78 21.58
N ILE A 247 -11.28 -33.41 21.75
CA ILE A 247 -12.19 -34.00 22.75
C ILE A 247 -12.40 -35.50 22.50
N LYS A 248 -12.67 -35.93 21.25
CA LYS A 248 -12.87 -37.35 20.90
C LYS A 248 -11.64 -38.21 21.22
N ARG A 249 -10.43 -37.62 21.18
CA ARG A 249 -9.16 -38.26 21.56
C ARG A 249 -8.86 -38.23 23.05
N SER A 250 -9.77 -37.71 23.88
CA SER A 250 -9.57 -37.52 25.33
C SER A 250 -8.36 -36.63 25.64
N ILE A 251 -8.18 -35.56 24.85
CA ILE A 251 -7.25 -34.47 25.14
C ILE A 251 -8.10 -33.28 25.59
N ASP A 252 -8.00 -32.92 26.86
CA ASP A 252 -8.80 -31.82 27.40
C ASP A 252 -8.25 -30.44 26.95
N PRO A 253 -9.10 -29.52 26.43
CA PRO A 253 -8.74 -28.15 26.13
C PRO A 253 -8.21 -27.41 27.35
N ASP A 254 -7.14 -26.65 27.14
CA ASP A 254 -6.54 -25.81 28.18
C ASP A 254 -6.78 -24.32 27.91
N ILE A 255 -6.23 -23.49 28.80
CA ILE A 255 -6.35 -22.03 28.69
C ILE A 255 -5.78 -21.48 27.38
N PHE A 256 -4.78 -22.14 26.79
CA PHE A 256 -4.25 -21.76 25.48
C PHE A 256 -5.23 -22.11 24.35
N THR A 257 -5.92 -23.25 24.41
CA THR A 257 -6.97 -23.59 23.43
C THR A 257 -8.07 -22.52 23.38
N TYR A 258 -8.58 -22.11 24.55
CA TYR A 258 -9.62 -21.08 24.64
C TYR A 258 -9.09 -19.69 24.28
N ASN A 259 -7.91 -19.28 24.77
CA ASN A 259 -7.32 -17.98 24.43
C ASN A 259 -7.07 -17.85 22.91
N SER A 260 -6.68 -18.92 22.23
CA SER A 260 -6.57 -18.96 20.77
C SER A 260 -7.91 -18.73 20.07
N LEU A 261 -8.97 -19.48 20.45
CA LEU A 261 -10.33 -19.29 19.92
C LEU A 261 -10.82 -17.85 20.14
N LEU A 262 -10.70 -17.33 21.37
CA LEU A 262 -11.07 -15.95 21.74
C LEU A 262 -10.32 -14.90 20.92
N ASN A 263 -9.01 -15.06 20.75
CA ASN A 263 -8.19 -14.17 19.92
C ASN A 263 -8.65 -14.20 18.45
N GLY A 264 -8.94 -15.38 17.90
CA GLY A 264 -9.43 -15.52 16.53
C GLY A 264 -10.78 -14.85 16.31
N PHE A 265 -11.75 -15.04 17.21
CA PHE A 265 -13.03 -14.33 17.15
C PHE A 265 -12.85 -12.80 17.25
N CYS A 266 -11.96 -12.33 18.14
CA CYS A 266 -11.63 -10.91 18.27
C CYS A 266 -10.93 -10.32 17.02
N MET A 267 -10.11 -11.10 16.33
CA MET A 267 -9.43 -10.66 15.10
C MET A 267 -10.39 -10.45 13.93
N HIS A 268 -11.51 -11.19 13.88
CA HIS A 268 -12.49 -11.14 12.80
C HIS A 268 -13.78 -10.37 13.20
N ASP A 269 -13.70 -9.52 14.22
CA ASP A 269 -14.81 -8.72 14.76
C ASP A 269 -16.05 -9.51 15.22
N ARG A 270 -15.90 -10.83 15.47
CA ARG A 270 -16.98 -11.72 15.96
C ARG A 270 -17.08 -11.67 17.49
N LEU A 271 -17.16 -10.46 18.05
CA LEU A 271 -17.03 -10.20 19.48
C LEU A 271 -18.12 -10.85 20.35
N ASP A 272 -19.34 -11.01 19.82
CA ASP A 272 -20.43 -11.67 20.57
C ASP A 272 -20.18 -13.18 20.71
N GLU A 273 -19.50 -13.80 19.74
CA GLU A 273 -19.05 -15.19 19.82
C GLU A 273 -17.81 -15.34 20.71
N ALA A 274 -16.90 -14.36 20.70
CA ALA A 274 -15.82 -14.28 21.68
C ALA A 274 -16.38 -14.25 23.11
N LYS A 275 -17.44 -13.47 23.36
CA LYS A 275 -18.12 -13.44 24.67
C LYS A 275 -18.78 -14.78 25.03
N GLN A 276 -19.47 -15.43 24.09
CA GLN A 276 -20.03 -16.77 24.30
C GLN A 276 -18.93 -17.81 24.59
N MET A 277 -17.80 -17.75 23.89
CA MET A 277 -16.66 -18.65 24.13
C MET A 277 -16.01 -18.40 25.51
N PHE A 278 -15.98 -17.15 25.99
CA PHE A 278 -15.50 -16.80 27.32
C PHE A 278 -16.43 -17.35 28.43
N GLU A 279 -17.74 -17.20 28.27
CA GLU A 279 -18.74 -17.81 29.17
C GLU A 279 -18.67 -19.34 29.12
N PHE A 280 -18.46 -19.93 27.94
CA PHE A 280 -18.30 -21.37 27.75
C PHE A 280 -17.03 -21.91 28.41
N MET A 281 -15.89 -21.23 28.27
CA MET A 281 -14.62 -21.56 28.95
C MET A 281 -14.83 -21.65 30.47
N VAL A 282 -15.49 -20.66 31.07
CA VAL A 282 -15.85 -20.65 32.51
C VAL A 282 -16.79 -21.82 32.86
N SER A 283 -17.74 -22.17 31.99
CA SER A 283 -18.64 -23.32 32.17
C SER A 283 -17.96 -24.70 32.14
N LYS A 284 -16.69 -24.75 31.70
CA LYS A 284 -15.85 -25.96 31.63
C LYS A 284 -14.81 -26.02 32.75
N ASP A 285 -15.01 -25.25 33.82
CA ASP A 285 -14.06 -25.09 34.94
C ASP A 285 -12.65 -24.63 34.51
N CYS A 286 -12.53 -24.06 33.30
CA CYS A 286 -11.32 -23.40 32.83
C CYS A 286 -11.45 -21.90 33.16
N PHE A 287 -10.65 -21.42 34.12
CA PHE A 287 -10.78 -20.04 34.59
C PHE A 287 -9.91 -19.07 33.77
N PRO A 288 -10.48 -17.97 33.25
CA PRO A 288 -9.74 -16.91 32.56
C PRO A 288 -8.52 -16.40 33.34
N ASP A 289 -7.41 -16.20 32.62
CA ASP A 289 -6.19 -15.58 33.14
C ASP A 289 -6.01 -14.16 32.58
N GLU A 290 -4.88 -13.54 32.94
CA GLU A 290 -4.48 -12.24 32.44
C GLU A 290 -4.43 -12.18 30.90
N VAL A 291 -3.98 -13.25 30.25
CA VAL A 291 -3.92 -13.33 28.77
C VAL A 291 -5.32 -13.42 28.17
N THR A 292 -6.26 -14.12 28.82
CA THR A 292 -7.67 -14.17 28.42
C THR A 292 -8.29 -12.78 28.42
N TYR A 293 -8.17 -12.04 29.52
CA TYR A 293 -8.73 -10.69 29.64
C TYR A 293 -8.04 -9.71 28.68
N ASN A 294 -6.72 -9.73 28.58
CA ASN A 294 -5.96 -8.86 27.67
C ASN A 294 -6.35 -9.08 26.20
N THR A 295 -6.60 -10.33 25.81
CA THR A 295 -7.06 -10.69 24.45
C THR A 295 -8.42 -10.05 24.15
N LEU A 296 -9.39 -10.20 25.05
CA LEU A 296 -10.73 -9.64 24.88
C LEU A 296 -10.73 -8.10 24.92
N ILE A 297 -10.09 -7.49 25.94
CA ILE A 297 -10.00 -6.03 26.07
C ILE A 297 -9.41 -5.41 24.80
N LYS A 298 -8.36 -6.03 24.22
CA LYS A 298 -7.77 -5.62 22.95
C LYS A 298 -8.71 -5.76 21.75
N GLY A 299 -9.49 -6.85 21.68
CA GLY A 299 -10.53 -7.04 20.68
C GLY A 299 -11.59 -5.94 20.73
N PHE A 300 -12.24 -5.79 21.89
CA PHE A 300 -13.27 -4.78 22.11
C PHE A 300 -12.77 -3.34 21.86
N CYS A 301 -11.54 -3.01 22.28
CA CYS A 301 -10.95 -1.69 22.00
C CYS A 301 -10.66 -1.45 20.51
N LYS A 302 -10.24 -2.47 19.75
CA LYS A 302 -10.04 -2.35 18.29
C LYS A 302 -11.34 -2.07 17.56
N SER A 303 -12.41 -2.77 17.91
CA SER A 303 -13.74 -2.64 17.30
C SER A 303 -14.57 -1.45 17.81
N LYS A 304 -13.94 -0.48 18.49
CA LYS A 304 -14.58 0.70 19.08
C LYS A 304 -15.69 0.40 20.12
N ARG A 305 -15.72 -0.82 20.68
CA ARG A 305 -16.61 -1.22 21.79
C ARG A 305 -15.88 -1.05 23.13
N VAL A 306 -15.36 0.15 23.38
CA VAL A 306 -14.44 0.42 24.52
C VAL A 306 -15.13 0.27 25.88
N GLU A 307 -16.44 0.50 25.96
CA GLU A 307 -17.23 0.26 27.19
C GLU A 307 -17.21 -1.21 27.63
N ASP A 308 -17.41 -2.15 26.69
CA ASP A 308 -17.34 -3.60 26.96
C ASP A 308 -15.94 -4.02 27.45
N GLY A 309 -14.89 -3.48 26.82
CA GLY A 309 -13.50 -3.69 27.26
C GLY A 309 -13.22 -3.10 28.64
N THR A 310 -13.82 -1.96 28.98
CA THR A 310 -13.71 -1.34 30.31
C THR A 310 -14.42 -2.16 31.38
N GLU A 311 -15.56 -2.79 31.06
CA GLU A 311 -16.28 -3.66 32.00
C GLU A 311 -15.51 -4.97 32.26
N LEU A 312 -14.93 -5.59 31.22
CA LEU A 312 -14.05 -6.75 31.38
C LEU A 312 -12.81 -6.43 32.25
N PHE A 313 -12.24 -5.23 32.12
CA PHE A 313 -11.14 -4.77 32.97
C PHE A 313 -11.57 -4.60 34.45
N ARG A 314 -12.80 -4.15 34.71
CA ARG A 314 -13.37 -4.15 36.07
C ARG A 314 -13.59 -5.56 36.57
N GLU A 315 -14.09 -6.47 35.75
CA GLU A 315 -14.33 -7.87 36.14
C GLU A 315 -13.02 -8.57 36.52
N MET A 316 -11.98 -8.42 35.70
CA MET A 316 -10.60 -8.86 35.97
C MET A 316 -10.12 -8.39 37.36
N SER A 317 -10.31 -7.09 37.65
CA SER A 317 -9.96 -6.48 38.94
C SER A 317 -10.74 -7.09 40.11
N HIS A 318 -12.05 -7.33 39.96
CA HIS A 318 -12.89 -7.95 40.99
C HIS A 318 -12.52 -9.42 41.27
N ARG A 319 -11.98 -10.13 40.27
CA ARG A 319 -11.43 -11.48 40.44
C ARG A 319 -10.03 -11.51 41.08
N GLY A 320 -9.44 -10.35 41.37
CA GLY A 320 -8.11 -10.22 41.98
C GLY A 320 -6.94 -10.41 41.01
N LEU A 321 -7.20 -10.33 39.70
CA LEU A 321 -6.16 -10.28 38.68
C LEU A 321 -5.71 -8.82 38.50
N VAL A 322 -4.40 -8.59 38.49
CA VAL A 322 -3.80 -7.27 38.21
C VAL A 322 -3.30 -7.29 36.77
N GLY A 323 -3.73 -6.31 35.97
CA GLY A 323 -3.27 -6.21 34.58
C GLY A 323 -1.86 -5.63 34.45
N ASP A 324 -1.07 -6.20 33.54
CA ASP A 324 0.23 -5.69 33.15
C ASP A 324 0.17 -4.34 32.38
N THR A 325 1.36 -3.87 32.02
CA THR A 325 1.57 -2.69 31.17
C THR A 325 0.82 -2.80 29.85
N VAL A 326 0.59 -4.00 29.29
CA VAL A 326 -0.12 -4.20 28.02
C VAL A 326 -1.63 -4.04 28.21
N THR A 327 -2.21 -4.53 29.30
CA THR A 327 -3.62 -4.28 29.67
C THR A 327 -3.92 -2.78 29.71
N TYR A 328 -3.12 -2.06 30.51
CA TYR A 328 -3.33 -0.64 30.76
C TYR A 328 -3.10 0.23 29.52
N THR A 329 -2.03 -0.01 28.77
CA THR A 329 -1.74 0.73 27.52
C THR A 329 -2.83 0.53 26.47
N THR A 330 -3.32 -0.71 26.30
CA THR A 330 -4.38 -1.04 25.33
C THR A 330 -5.68 -0.31 25.66
N LEU A 331 -6.10 -0.30 26.94
CA LEU A 331 -7.33 0.38 27.37
C LEU A 331 -7.21 1.91 27.26
N VAL A 332 -6.05 2.49 27.62
CA VAL A 332 -5.77 3.92 27.44
C VAL A 332 -5.80 4.31 25.95
N GLN A 333 -5.23 3.50 25.06
CA GLN A 333 -5.27 3.74 23.62
C GLN A 333 -6.70 3.67 23.06
N GLY A 334 -7.49 2.66 23.46
CA GLY A 334 -8.89 2.53 23.06
C GLY A 334 -9.73 3.75 23.45
N LEU A 335 -9.62 4.19 24.70
CA LEU A 335 -10.33 5.37 25.20
C LEU A 335 -9.93 6.67 24.46
N PHE A 336 -8.66 6.82 24.06
CA PHE A 336 -8.23 7.96 23.24
C PHE A 336 -8.73 7.90 21.79
N HIS A 337 -8.90 6.71 21.21
CA HIS A 337 -9.49 6.55 19.87
C HIS A 337 -11.01 6.86 19.86
N ASP A 338 -11.70 6.62 20.97
CA ASP A 338 -13.12 6.96 21.16
C ASP A 338 -13.33 8.44 21.57
N GLY A 339 -12.24 9.13 21.95
CA GLY A 339 -12.24 10.54 22.34
C GLY A 339 -12.45 10.79 23.84
N ASP A 340 -12.68 9.75 24.65
CA ASP A 340 -12.79 9.83 26.12
C ASP A 340 -11.43 9.99 26.80
N CYS A 341 -10.88 11.20 26.61
CA CYS A 341 -9.60 11.60 27.17
C CYS A 341 -9.58 11.51 28.70
N ASP A 342 -10.70 11.75 29.38
CA ASP A 342 -10.73 11.91 30.84
C ASP A 342 -10.84 10.56 31.54
N ASN A 343 -11.51 9.55 30.99
CA ASN A 343 -11.36 8.17 31.47
C ASN A 343 -9.99 7.59 31.10
N ALA A 344 -9.42 7.89 29.91
CA ALA A 344 -8.06 7.48 29.57
C ALA A 344 -7.02 7.96 30.61
N GLN A 345 -7.11 9.23 31.03
CA GLN A 345 -6.28 9.79 32.10
C GLN A 345 -6.54 9.16 33.48
N LYS A 346 -7.75 8.67 33.78
CA LYS A 346 -8.06 7.94 35.03
C LYS A 346 -7.41 6.55 35.02
N VAL A 347 -7.55 5.81 33.93
CA VAL A 347 -6.94 4.48 33.75
C VAL A 347 -5.42 4.56 33.85
N PHE A 348 -4.78 5.55 33.22
CA PHE A 348 -3.34 5.81 33.39
C PHE A 348 -2.94 6.12 34.85
N LYS A 349 -3.78 6.86 35.60
CA LYS A 349 -3.52 7.10 37.03
C LYS A 349 -3.70 5.83 37.87
N GLN A 350 -4.66 4.97 37.51
CA GLN A 350 -4.89 3.69 38.18
C GLN A 350 -3.69 2.75 37.98
N MET A 351 -3.14 2.67 36.76
CA MET A 351 -1.90 1.94 36.47
C MET A 351 -0.78 2.28 37.46
N VAL A 352 -0.60 3.59 37.74
CA VAL A 352 0.42 4.09 38.67
C VAL A 352 0.06 3.82 40.14
N SER A 353 -1.23 3.87 40.54
CA SER A 353 -1.63 3.51 41.92
C SER A 353 -1.48 2.03 42.22
N ASP A 354 -1.70 1.19 41.21
CA ASP A 354 -1.70 -0.26 41.32
C ASP A 354 -0.28 -0.84 41.22
N GLY A 355 0.73 0.04 41.06
CA GLY A 355 2.15 -0.30 41.08
C GLY A 355 2.72 -0.80 39.76
N VAL A 356 1.94 -0.70 38.66
CA VAL A 356 2.33 -1.14 37.33
C VAL A 356 3.16 -0.03 36.67
N PRO A 357 4.44 -0.27 36.32
CA PRO A 357 5.31 0.80 35.81
C PRO A 357 4.95 1.16 34.35
N PRO A 358 4.65 2.43 34.03
CA PRO A 358 4.49 2.88 32.66
C PRO A 358 5.84 2.93 31.94
N ASP A 359 5.85 2.51 30.68
CA ASP A 359 7.00 2.54 29.79
C ASP A 359 6.91 3.67 28.75
N ILE A 360 7.93 3.82 27.90
CA ILE A 360 7.95 4.85 26.85
C ILE A 360 6.76 4.72 25.89
N MET A 361 6.34 3.49 25.55
CA MET A 361 5.16 3.27 24.71
C MET A 361 3.88 3.79 25.38
N THR A 362 3.73 3.58 26.69
CA THR A 362 2.62 4.12 27.48
C THR A 362 2.57 5.64 27.40
N TYR A 363 3.71 6.32 27.53
CA TYR A 363 3.77 7.78 27.39
C TYR A 363 3.52 8.24 25.95
N ASN A 364 4.03 7.53 24.93
CA ASN A 364 3.78 7.86 23.53
C ASN A 364 2.28 7.78 23.19
N ILE A 365 1.57 6.72 23.64
CA ILE A 365 0.11 6.59 23.51
C ILE A 365 -0.61 7.75 24.21
N LEU A 366 -0.20 8.10 25.44
CA LEU A 366 -0.81 9.17 26.23
C LEU A 366 -0.62 10.54 25.57
N LEU A 367 0.57 10.84 25.05
CA LEU A 367 0.87 12.09 24.35
C LEU A 367 0.14 12.18 23.02
N ASP A 368 0.17 11.13 22.20
CA ASP A 368 -0.50 11.08 20.89
C ASP A 368 -2.02 11.21 21.03
N GLY A 369 -2.62 10.47 21.97
CA GLY A 369 -4.04 10.56 22.28
C GLY A 369 -4.48 11.94 22.75
N LEU A 370 -3.68 12.60 23.60
CA LEU A 370 -3.95 13.99 24.02
C LEU A 370 -3.78 15.00 22.88
N CYS A 371 -2.74 14.86 22.06
CA CYS A 371 -2.49 15.74 20.90
C CYS A 371 -3.59 15.62 19.84
N LYS A 372 -3.98 14.40 19.44
CA LYS A 372 -5.04 14.14 18.44
C LYS A 372 -6.40 14.66 18.89
N ASN A 373 -6.71 14.58 20.19
CA ASN A 373 -7.95 15.12 20.77
C ASN A 373 -7.85 16.61 21.18
N GLY A 374 -6.84 17.35 20.68
CA GLY A 374 -6.72 18.80 20.87
C GLY A 374 -6.40 19.25 22.30
N LYS A 375 -5.86 18.36 23.15
CA LYS A 375 -5.51 18.62 24.56
C LYS A 375 -4.02 18.91 24.75
N LEU A 376 -3.40 19.69 23.85
CA LEU A 376 -1.95 19.95 23.83
C LEU A 376 -1.40 20.43 25.19
N GLU A 377 -2.09 21.31 25.91
CA GLU A 377 -1.63 21.79 27.23
C GLU A 377 -1.48 20.65 28.26
N LYS A 378 -2.35 19.63 28.21
CA LYS A 378 -2.20 18.42 29.04
C LYS A 378 -1.01 17.57 28.57
N ALA A 379 -0.80 17.45 27.26
CA ALA A 379 0.33 16.72 26.68
C ALA A 379 1.69 17.35 27.07
N LEU A 380 1.80 18.68 27.03
CA LEU A 380 3.00 19.40 27.45
C LEU A 380 3.41 19.09 28.90
N VAL A 381 2.46 19.06 29.83
CA VAL A 381 2.71 18.71 31.24
C VAL A 381 3.20 17.26 31.40
N VAL A 382 2.62 16.32 30.64
CA VAL A 382 3.05 14.91 30.62
C VAL A 382 4.45 14.77 30.02
N PHE A 383 4.75 15.51 28.95
CA PHE A 383 6.04 15.50 28.28
C PHE A 383 7.16 16.09 29.15
N GLU A 384 6.89 17.18 29.88
CA GLU A 384 7.84 17.74 30.86
C GLU A 384 8.12 16.76 32.01
N TYR A 385 7.11 16.01 32.47
CA TYR A 385 7.30 14.95 33.45
C TYR A 385 8.18 13.81 32.91
N LEU A 386 7.92 13.36 31.67
CA LEU A 386 8.72 12.33 31.01
C LEU A 386 10.19 12.77 30.86
N GLN A 387 10.45 14.01 30.44
CA GLN A 387 11.81 14.57 30.32
C GLN A 387 12.57 14.67 31.65
N LYS A 388 11.86 14.79 32.78
CA LYS A 388 12.47 14.79 34.14
C LYS A 388 12.61 13.39 34.73
N SER A 389 12.07 12.37 34.07
CA SER A 389 12.15 10.98 34.52
C SER A 389 13.51 10.35 34.16
N LYS A 390 13.70 9.08 34.53
CA LYS A 390 14.88 8.29 34.09
C LYS A 390 14.69 7.60 32.73
N MET A 391 13.56 7.81 32.07
CA MET A 391 13.26 7.24 30.75
C MET A 391 13.74 8.21 29.68
N GLU A 392 14.46 7.71 28.68
CA GLU A 392 14.95 8.51 27.55
C GLU A 392 13.86 8.57 26.46
N PRO A 393 13.31 9.76 26.12
CA PRO A 393 12.30 9.88 25.07
C PRO A 393 12.87 9.48 23.70
N ASP A 394 12.09 8.74 22.91
CA ASP A 394 12.50 8.29 21.58
C ASP A 394 12.09 9.27 20.48
N ILE A 395 12.52 9.00 19.23
CA ILE A 395 12.19 9.85 18.08
C ILE A 395 10.66 9.95 17.85
N TYR A 396 9.92 8.88 18.17
CA TYR A 396 8.46 8.88 18.12
C TYR A 396 7.85 9.85 19.13
N THR A 397 8.35 9.90 20.38
CA THR A 397 7.90 10.88 21.37
C THR A 397 8.04 12.32 20.84
N TYR A 398 9.18 12.64 20.22
CA TYR A 398 9.42 13.98 19.67
C TYR A 398 8.55 14.28 18.45
N ASN A 399 8.37 13.32 17.53
CA ASN A 399 7.46 13.44 16.38
C ASN A 399 6.02 13.76 16.82
N ILE A 400 5.49 13.01 17.81
CA ILE A 400 4.15 13.21 18.36
C ILE A 400 3.96 14.63 18.91
N MET A 401 4.95 15.14 19.65
CA MET A 401 4.87 16.47 20.25
C MET A 401 4.98 17.58 19.20
N ILE A 402 5.90 17.46 18.24
CA ILE A 402 6.07 18.41 17.13
C ILE A 402 4.82 18.45 16.25
N GLU A 403 4.24 17.28 15.92
CA GLU A 403 2.98 17.20 15.18
C GLU A 403 1.81 17.83 15.96
N GLY A 404 1.71 17.58 17.27
CA GLY A 404 0.71 18.17 18.15
C GLY A 404 0.81 19.70 18.24
N MET A 405 2.01 20.23 18.42
CA MET A 405 2.32 21.67 18.42
C MET A 405 1.97 22.32 17.08
N SER A 406 2.39 21.70 15.98
CA SER A 406 2.10 22.13 14.60
C SER A 406 0.59 22.16 14.30
N LYS A 407 -0.15 21.10 14.67
CA LYS A 407 -1.62 21.03 14.53
C LYS A 407 -2.36 22.06 15.39
N ALA A 408 -1.81 22.43 16.56
CA ALA A 408 -2.37 23.46 17.44
C ALA A 408 -1.97 24.90 17.05
N GLY A 409 -1.18 25.09 15.99
CA GLY A 409 -0.72 26.41 15.53
C GLY A 409 0.46 27.01 16.33
N LYS A 410 0.98 26.27 17.33
CA LYS A 410 2.19 26.63 18.11
C LYS A 410 3.46 26.15 17.39
N VAL A 411 3.65 26.63 16.17
CA VAL A 411 4.74 26.17 15.28
C VAL A 411 6.12 26.54 15.83
N GLU A 412 6.23 27.69 16.52
CA GLU A 412 7.46 28.16 17.18
C GLU A 412 7.89 27.22 18.31
N ASP A 413 6.97 26.84 19.21
CA ASP A 413 7.24 25.85 20.28
C ASP A 413 7.72 24.51 19.68
N GLY A 414 7.15 24.11 18.54
CA GLY A 414 7.56 22.92 17.78
C GLY A 414 8.95 23.05 17.16
N TRP A 415 9.30 24.25 16.68
CA TRP A 415 10.63 24.55 16.13
C TRP A 415 11.71 24.59 17.20
N ASP A 416 11.45 25.23 18.34
CA ASP A 416 12.36 25.22 19.50
C ASP A 416 12.63 23.78 19.99
N LEU A 417 11.57 22.95 20.01
CA LEU A 417 11.71 21.53 20.32
C LEU A 417 12.55 20.78 19.28
N PHE A 418 12.32 21.03 17.98
CA PHE A 418 13.08 20.46 16.86
C PHE A 418 14.56 20.82 16.94
N CYS A 419 14.91 22.10 17.11
CA CYS A 419 16.29 22.55 17.27
C CYS A 419 16.98 21.92 18.50
N SER A 420 16.22 21.64 19.58
CA SER A 420 16.76 20.97 20.78
C SER A 420 17.25 19.54 20.55
N LEU A 421 16.82 18.87 19.46
CA LEU A 421 17.14 17.46 19.20
C LEU A 421 18.62 17.24 18.89
N LYS A 422 19.25 18.16 18.16
CA LYS A 422 20.68 18.12 17.84
C LYS A 422 21.54 18.17 19.11
N LEU A 423 21.11 18.93 20.13
CA LEU A 423 21.76 18.98 21.45
C LEU A 423 21.54 17.72 22.30
N LYS A 424 20.46 16.97 22.02
CA LYS A 424 20.11 15.72 22.71
C LYS A 424 20.66 14.46 22.01
N GLY A 425 21.34 14.60 20.87
CA GLY A 425 21.88 13.48 20.09
C GLY A 425 20.84 12.68 19.31
N VAL A 426 19.61 13.18 19.16
CA VAL A 426 18.55 12.54 18.37
C VAL A 426 18.59 13.08 16.95
N LYS A 427 18.75 12.22 15.94
CA LYS A 427 18.69 12.62 14.52
C LYS A 427 17.23 12.69 14.05
N PRO A 428 16.75 13.82 13.50
CA PRO A 428 15.41 13.91 12.92
C PRO A 428 15.22 12.98 11.70
N ASP A 429 14.01 12.47 11.51
CA ASP A 429 13.61 11.65 10.36
C ASP A 429 12.85 12.46 9.29
N VAL A 430 12.54 11.82 8.15
CA VAL A 430 11.79 12.44 7.04
C VAL A 430 10.46 13.02 7.52
N ILE A 431 9.76 12.29 8.40
CA ILE A 431 8.43 12.65 8.91
C ILE A 431 8.53 13.97 9.68
N MET A 432 9.52 14.08 10.59
CA MET A 432 9.74 15.28 11.39
C MET A 432 10.00 16.52 10.53
N TYR A 433 10.86 16.41 9.51
CA TYR A 433 11.13 17.49 8.56
C TYR A 433 9.85 17.90 7.80
N CYS A 434 9.12 16.94 7.23
CA CYS A 434 7.89 17.25 6.50
C CYS A 434 6.79 17.84 7.42
N THR A 435 6.74 17.44 8.70
CA THR A 435 5.82 18.01 9.71
C THR A 435 6.16 19.45 10.07
N MET A 436 7.44 19.80 10.24
CA MET A 436 7.87 21.18 10.46
C MET A 436 7.61 22.06 9.23
N ILE A 437 7.97 21.57 8.03
CA ILE A 437 7.67 22.24 6.76
C ILE A 437 6.15 22.48 6.65
N SER A 438 5.32 21.48 6.93
CA SER A 438 3.85 21.63 6.92
C SER A 438 3.35 22.66 7.94
N GLY A 439 3.94 22.70 9.14
CA GLY A 439 3.60 23.67 10.18
C GLY A 439 3.92 25.11 9.77
N PHE A 440 5.15 25.36 9.33
CA PHE A 440 5.58 26.67 8.83
C PHE A 440 4.74 27.14 7.63
N CYS A 441 4.49 26.25 6.67
CA CYS A 441 3.60 26.49 5.53
C CYS A 441 2.15 26.84 5.95
N ARG A 442 1.60 26.20 6.99
CA ARG A 442 0.27 26.53 7.54
C ARG A 442 0.23 27.90 8.22
N LYS A 443 1.37 28.39 8.72
CA LYS A 443 1.51 29.69 9.38
C LYS A 443 1.91 30.83 8.43
N GLY A 444 2.19 30.53 7.17
CA GLY A 444 2.67 31.50 6.16
C GLY A 444 4.17 31.82 6.24
N LEU A 445 4.92 31.12 7.10
CA LEU A 445 6.35 31.32 7.35
C LEU A 445 7.18 30.53 6.33
N LYS A 446 7.32 31.09 5.12
CA LYS A 446 7.84 30.37 3.94
C LYS A 446 9.36 30.29 3.91
N GLU A 447 10.04 31.35 4.34
CA GLU A 447 11.51 31.40 4.35
C GLU A 447 12.07 30.36 5.33
N GLU A 448 11.36 30.15 6.44
CA GLU A 448 11.59 29.13 7.45
C GLU A 448 11.30 27.72 6.90
N ALA A 449 10.17 27.51 6.20
CA ALA A 449 9.87 26.23 5.56
C ALA A 449 10.94 25.81 4.53
N ASP A 450 11.41 26.76 3.70
CA ASP A 450 12.49 26.53 2.75
C ASP A 450 13.85 26.33 3.43
N ALA A 451 14.10 26.98 4.57
CA ALA A 451 15.31 26.76 5.38
C ALA A 451 15.36 25.34 5.95
N VAL A 452 14.25 24.86 6.55
CA VAL A 452 14.13 23.47 7.04
C VAL A 452 14.30 22.46 5.90
N PHE A 453 13.79 22.77 4.71
CA PHE A 453 13.96 21.90 3.54
C PHE A 453 15.39 21.87 2.98
N ARG A 454 16.18 22.94 3.15
CA ARG A 454 17.62 22.94 2.88
C ARG A 454 18.37 22.11 3.92
N GLU A 455 18.11 22.35 5.20
CA GLU A 455 18.72 21.63 6.33
C GLU A 455 18.49 20.10 6.21
N MET A 456 17.30 19.67 5.83
CA MET A 456 16.98 18.25 5.55
C MET A 456 17.95 17.58 4.56
N LYS A 457 18.31 18.31 3.48
CA LYS A 457 19.23 17.81 2.45
C LYS A 457 20.68 17.81 2.92
N GLU A 458 21.07 18.81 3.70
CA GLU A 458 22.41 18.93 4.28
C GLU A 458 22.67 17.83 5.33
N ASP A 459 21.66 17.49 6.14
CA ASP A 459 21.72 16.37 7.10
C ASP A 459 21.63 14.98 6.42
N GLY A 460 21.61 14.92 5.09
CA GLY A 460 21.67 13.70 4.28
C GLY A 460 20.36 12.89 4.21
N THR A 461 19.22 13.51 4.54
CA THR A 461 17.91 12.87 4.54
C THR A 461 17.20 13.14 3.21
N LEU A 462 16.88 12.09 2.44
CA LEU A 462 16.25 12.23 1.12
C LEU A 462 14.78 12.68 1.25
N PRO A 463 14.37 13.80 0.62
CA PRO A 463 12.97 14.23 0.66
C PRO A 463 12.06 13.36 -0.21
N ASP A 464 10.90 13.00 0.33
CA ASP A 464 9.88 12.21 -0.36
C ASP A 464 8.89 13.09 -1.16
N SER A 465 7.94 12.43 -1.84
CA SER A 465 6.91 13.12 -2.63
C SER A 465 5.95 13.95 -1.78
N GLY A 466 5.76 13.62 -0.49
CA GLY A 466 4.94 14.36 0.47
C GLY A 466 5.55 15.71 0.83
N CYS A 467 6.85 15.74 1.12
CA CYS A 467 7.62 16.96 1.38
C CYS A 467 7.57 17.93 0.19
N TYR A 468 7.85 17.46 -1.05
CA TYR A 468 7.75 18.31 -2.25
C TYR A 468 6.32 18.82 -2.50
N ASN A 469 5.32 17.96 -2.35
CA ASN A 469 3.92 18.35 -2.52
C ASN A 469 3.50 19.42 -1.51
N THR A 470 3.96 19.33 -0.26
CA THR A 470 3.61 20.27 0.82
C THR A 470 4.12 21.68 0.53
N LEU A 471 5.38 21.83 0.10
CA LEU A 471 5.93 23.13 -0.32
C LEU A 471 5.17 23.71 -1.51
N ILE A 472 4.95 22.91 -2.57
CA ILE A 472 4.21 23.35 -3.76
C ILE A 472 2.80 23.85 -3.40
N ARG A 473 2.10 23.15 -2.49
CA ARG A 473 0.75 23.52 -2.03
C ARG A 473 0.75 24.80 -1.17
N ALA A 474 1.83 25.09 -0.44
CA ALA A 474 1.97 26.29 0.38
C ALA A 474 2.14 27.57 -0.45
N HIS A 475 2.89 27.52 -1.55
CA HIS A 475 3.00 28.65 -2.47
C HIS A 475 1.73 28.89 -3.30
N LEU A 476 0.80 27.92 -3.36
CA LEU A 476 -0.47 28.05 -4.09
C LEU A 476 -1.59 28.74 -3.28
N ARG A 477 -1.50 28.80 -1.95
CA ARG A 477 -2.58 29.32 -1.09
C ARG A 477 -2.79 30.84 -1.22
N ASP A 478 -1.74 31.64 -1.21
CA ASP A 478 -1.82 33.12 -1.18
C ASP A 478 -2.67 33.73 -2.31
N GLY A 479 -2.56 33.21 -3.54
CA GLY A 479 -3.34 33.70 -4.69
C GLY A 479 -4.77 33.15 -4.77
N ILE A 480 -5.11 32.20 -3.91
CA ILE A 480 -6.44 31.57 -3.84
C ILE A 480 -7.24 32.19 -2.69
N ASP A 481 -6.59 32.41 -1.55
CA ASP A 481 -7.18 32.95 -0.32
C ASP A 481 -7.43 34.48 -0.38
N THR A 482 -6.89 35.16 -1.40
CA THR A 482 -7.05 36.62 -1.64
C THR A 482 -8.28 36.99 -2.50
N TRP A 483 -8.93 36.02 -3.16
CA TRP A 483 -10.14 36.28 -3.94
C TRP A 483 -11.40 36.07 -3.07
N PRO A 484 -12.34 37.03 -3.00
CA PRO A 484 -13.41 37.02 -2.00
C PRO A 484 -14.57 36.04 -2.29
N GLY A 485 -14.61 35.41 -3.47
CA GLY A 485 -15.68 34.50 -3.87
C GLY A 485 -15.38 33.02 -3.57
N LYS A 486 -16.32 32.14 -3.93
CA LYS A 486 -16.21 30.69 -3.71
C LYS A 486 -15.45 30.00 -4.84
N GLN A 487 -14.30 29.39 -4.54
CA GLN A 487 -13.57 28.57 -5.53
C GLN A 487 -13.84 27.08 -5.31
N ILE A 488 -14.14 26.34 -6.39
CA ILE A 488 -14.41 24.89 -6.35
C ILE A 488 -13.83 24.19 -7.59
N HIS A 489 -13.35 22.96 -7.44
CA HIS A 489 -12.99 22.10 -8.57
C HIS A 489 -14.18 21.25 -9.02
N SER A 490 -14.27 20.93 -10.32
CA SER A 490 -15.35 20.10 -10.89
C SER A 490 -15.49 18.71 -10.24
N HIS A 491 -14.42 18.24 -9.58
CA HIS A 491 -14.41 17.03 -8.76
C HIS A 491 -15.39 17.05 -7.59
N ASN A 492 -15.56 18.23 -6.97
CA ASN A 492 -16.42 18.45 -5.81
C ASN A 492 -17.80 18.99 -6.19
N TYR A 493 -18.08 19.14 -7.49
CA TYR A 493 -19.42 19.44 -7.99
C TYR A 493 -20.33 18.20 -7.90
N ARG A 494 -21.58 18.39 -7.49
CA ARG A 494 -22.56 17.30 -7.34
C ARG A 494 -23.95 17.62 -7.84
N VAL A 495 -24.43 18.84 -7.59
CA VAL A 495 -25.80 19.29 -7.90
C VAL A 495 -25.78 20.79 -8.22
N PRO A 496 -26.62 21.27 -9.16
CA PRO A 496 -26.59 22.66 -9.63
C PRO A 496 -27.02 23.68 -8.57
N GLU A 497 -27.83 23.28 -7.59
CA GLU A 497 -28.30 24.13 -6.49
C GLU A 497 -27.16 24.75 -5.65
N GLN A 498 -25.95 24.18 -5.70
CA GLN A 498 -24.76 24.70 -5.00
C GLN A 498 -24.29 26.09 -5.47
N VAL A 499 -24.76 26.55 -6.63
CA VAL A 499 -24.43 27.83 -7.28
C VAL A 499 -25.70 28.59 -7.73
N LYS A 500 -26.85 28.28 -7.12
CA LYS A 500 -28.12 28.93 -7.45
C LYS A 500 -28.03 30.46 -7.29
N ASP A 501 -28.60 31.19 -8.26
CA ASP A 501 -28.67 32.66 -8.31
C ASP A 501 -27.30 33.39 -8.35
N GLN A 502 -26.20 32.67 -8.60
CA GLN A 502 -24.83 33.20 -8.67
C GLN A 502 -24.33 33.48 -10.10
N VAL A 503 -23.31 34.33 -10.22
CA VAL A 503 -22.44 34.47 -11.41
C VAL A 503 -21.28 33.48 -11.30
N VAL A 504 -21.17 32.55 -12.25
CA VAL A 504 -20.18 31.46 -12.23
C VAL A 504 -19.23 31.56 -13.41
N VAL A 505 -17.93 31.54 -13.14
CA VAL A 505 -16.88 31.42 -14.18
C VAL A 505 -16.39 29.98 -14.23
N VAL A 506 -16.56 29.32 -15.37
CA VAL A 506 -16.15 27.93 -15.62
C VAL A 506 -14.84 27.92 -16.40
N ILE A 507 -13.77 27.42 -15.79
CA ILE A 507 -12.44 27.38 -16.40
C ILE A 507 -12.19 26.03 -17.06
N GLY A 508 -12.13 26.04 -18.39
CA GLY A 508 -11.96 24.88 -19.26
C GLY A 508 -13.25 24.53 -19.99
N SER A 509 -13.19 24.50 -21.32
CA SER A 509 -14.32 24.14 -22.21
C SER A 509 -14.24 22.69 -22.74
N SER A 510 -13.69 21.77 -21.95
CA SER A 510 -13.74 20.33 -22.25
C SER A 510 -15.06 19.72 -21.74
N VAL A 511 -15.24 18.39 -21.87
CA VAL A 511 -16.51 17.68 -21.59
C VAL A 511 -17.12 18.09 -20.24
N SER A 512 -16.35 18.00 -19.15
CA SER A 512 -16.81 18.39 -17.81
C SER A 512 -17.21 19.87 -17.70
N GLY A 513 -16.45 20.78 -18.31
CA GLY A 513 -16.78 22.20 -18.33
C GLY A 513 -18.05 22.50 -19.10
N VAL A 514 -18.24 21.86 -20.27
CA VAL A 514 -19.43 22.01 -21.10
C VAL A 514 -20.66 21.42 -20.42
N ASP A 515 -20.60 20.18 -19.91
CA ASP A 515 -21.75 19.57 -19.23
C ASP A 515 -22.11 20.33 -17.93
N ILE A 516 -21.14 20.68 -17.07
CA ILE A 516 -21.41 21.47 -15.85
C ILE A 516 -21.98 22.85 -16.19
N SER A 517 -21.43 23.55 -17.19
CA SER A 517 -21.93 24.88 -17.58
C SER A 517 -23.39 24.86 -18.04
N ARG A 518 -23.82 23.80 -18.73
CA ARG A 518 -25.21 23.60 -19.19
C ARG A 518 -26.15 23.17 -18.05
N ASP A 519 -25.64 22.35 -17.13
CA ASP A 519 -26.37 21.89 -15.95
C ASP A 519 -26.70 23.06 -15.00
N ILE A 520 -25.71 23.90 -14.69
CA ILE A 520 -25.91 25.06 -13.81
C ILE A 520 -26.67 26.22 -14.49
N ALA A 521 -26.63 26.35 -15.82
CA ALA A 521 -27.27 27.46 -16.55
C ALA A 521 -28.78 27.63 -16.24
N ASN A 522 -29.49 26.55 -15.87
CA ASN A 522 -30.90 26.64 -15.52
C ASN A 522 -31.18 27.22 -14.11
N VAL A 523 -30.16 27.38 -13.27
CA VAL A 523 -30.31 27.85 -11.87
C VAL A 523 -29.39 29.02 -11.49
N THR A 524 -28.32 29.26 -12.25
CA THR A 524 -27.38 30.38 -12.06
C THR A 524 -27.92 31.67 -12.67
N LYS A 525 -27.48 32.81 -12.13
CA LYS A 525 -27.75 34.11 -12.72
C LYS A 525 -27.01 34.29 -14.06
N GLU A 526 -25.72 34.00 -14.09
CA GLU A 526 -24.85 34.13 -15.28
C GLU A 526 -23.75 33.05 -15.29
N VAL A 527 -23.39 32.50 -16.45
CA VAL A 527 -22.33 31.48 -16.61
C VAL A 527 -21.35 31.87 -17.71
N HIS A 528 -20.07 31.96 -17.37
CA HIS A 528 -19.00 32.35 -18.30
C HIS A 528 -17.97 31.23 -18.44
N ILE A 529 -17.99 30.54 -19.58
CA ILE A 529 -16.98 29.54 -19.92
C ILE A 529 -15.73 30.26 -20.47
N SER A 530 -14.56 30.00 -19.91
CA SER A 530 -13.27 30.43 -20.46
C SER A 530 -12.43 29.23 -20.87
N SER A 531 -11.87 29.24 -22.09
CA SER A 531 -10.93 28.20 -22.54
C SER A 531 -9.58 28.79 -22.94
N ARG A 532 -8.55 27.92 -22.88
CA ARG A 532 -7.24 28.19 -23.49
C ARG A 532 -7.22 27.93 -25.00
N SER A 533 -8.21 27.17 -25.51
CA SER A 533 -8.35 26.82 -26.94
C SER A 533 -9.21 27.78 -27.76
N THR A 534 -9.86 28.75 -27.11
CA THR A 534 -10.66 29.80 -27.76
C THR A 534 -9.80 30.96 -28.20
N LYS A 535 -10.16 31.61 -29.32
CA LYS A 535 -9.41 32.74 -29.89
C LYS A 535 -9.38 33.92 -28.91
N PRO A 536 -8.34 34.78 -28.92
CA PRO A 536 -8.22 35.92 -28.01
C PRO A 536 -9.44 36.85 -28.02
N GLU A 537 -10.08 37.04 -29.17
CA GLU A 537 -11.27 37.90 -29.36
C GLU A 537 -12.61 37.22 -29.03
N THR A 538 -12.64 35.94 -28.65
CA THR A 538 -13.90 35.22 -28.39
C THR A 538 -14.72 35.87 -27.26
N TYR A 539 -15.93 36.31 -27.59
CA TYR A 539 -17.00 36.70 -26.67
C TYR A 539 -18.35 36.49 -27.37
N GLU A 540 -18.99 35.35 -27.13
CA GLU A 540 -20.24 34.97 -27.78
C GLU A 540 -21.23 34.31 -26.81
N LYS A 541 -22.53 34.50 -27.06
CA LYS A 541 -23.61 33.88 -26.27
C LYS A 541 -23.92 32.50 -26.86
N LEU A 542 -23.93 31.45 -26.04
CA LEU A 542 -24.14 30.10 -26.55
C LEU A 542 -25.61 29.86 -26.97
N PRO A 543 -25.87 29.19 -28.11
CA PRO A 543 -27.24 28.96 -28.58
C PRO A 543 -28.12 28.21 -27.58
N GLY A 544 -29.37 28.65 -27.44
CA GLY A 544 -30.37 28.00 -26.59
C GLY A 544 -30.32 28.36 -25.11
N TYR A 545 -29.44 29.28 -24.68
CA TYR A 545 -29.34 29.74 -23.30
C TYR A 545 -29.32 31.27 -23.24
N ASP A 546 -30.04 31.85 -22.28
CA ASP A 546 -30.12 33.31 -22.12
C ASP A 546 -29.03 33.92 -21.22
N ASN A 547 -28.26 33.08 -20.54
CA ASN A 547 -27.32 33.43 -19.48
C ASN A 547 -25.99 32.65 -19.55
N LEU A 548 -25.61 32.15 -20.73
CA LEU A 548 -24.40 31.34 -20.94
C LEU A 548 -23.51 31.97 -22.03
N TRP A 549 -22.27 32.31 -21.68
CA TRP A 549 -21.31 32.98 -22.56
C TRP A 549 -20.00 32.19 -22.68
N LEU A 550 -19.42 32.21 -23.87
CA LEU A 550 -18.07 31.72 -24.15
C LEU A 550 -17.11 32.91 -24.27
N HIS A 551 -16.03 32.88 -23.50
CA HIS A 551 -15.00 33.90 -23.40
C HIS A 551 -13.64 33.35 -23.82
N SER A 552 -12.74 34.24 -24.26
CA SER A 552 -11.31 33.96 -24.33
C SER A 552 -10.71 33.71 -22.94
N ASN A 553 -9.47 33.20 -22.88
CA ASN A 553 -8.85 32.78 -21.63
C ASN A 553 -8.78 33.94 -20.59
N ILE A 554 -8.94 33.60 -19.31
CA ILE A 554 -8.72 34.55 -18.20
C ILE A 554 -7.29 35.11 -18.25
N GLU A 555 -7.18 36.42 -18.04
CA GLU A 555 -5.94 37.18 -17.95
C GLU A 555 -5.52 37.37 -16.49
N THR A 556 -6.44 37.78 -15.60
CA THR A 556 -6.18 37.92 -14.17
C THR A 556 -7.48 37.88 -13.36
N VAL A 557 -7.36 37.61 -12.06
CA VAL A 557 -8.44 37.64 -11.07
C VAL A 557 -7.98 38.56 -9.94
N ARG A 558 -8.86 39.42 -9.44
CA ARG A 558 -8.52 40.52 -8.51
C ARG A 558 -9.26 40.41 -7.18
N GLU A 559 -8.68 40.98 -6.13
CA GLU A 559 -9.21 41.02 -4.75
C GLU A 559 -10.60 41.68 -4.65
N ASP A 560 -11.00 42.49 -5.64
CA ASP A 560 -12.33 43.12 -5.73
C ASP A 560 -13.45 42.17 -6.24
N GLY A 561 -13.13 40.88 -6.47
CA GLY A 561 -14.05 39.88 -7.01
C GLY A 561 -14.10 39.83 -8.55
N SER A 562 -13.37 40.72 -9.24
CA SER A 562 -13.41 40.78 -10.71
C SER A 562 -12.48 39.75 -11.40
N VAL A 563 -12.99 39.18 -12.48
CA VAL A 563 -12.32 38.27 -13.40
C VAL A 563 -12.15 38.97 -14.73
N VAL A 564 -10.90 39.19 -15.15
CA VAL A 564 -10.54 39.86 -16.41
C VAL A 564 -10.14 38.81 -17.44
N PHE A 565 -10.72 38.89 -18.64
CA PHE A 565 -10.42 37.99 -19.76
C PHE A 565 -9.54 38.70 -20.80
N LYS A 566 -8.74 37.94 -21.57
CA LYS A 566 -7.78 38.47 -22.56
C LYS A 566 -8.38 39.37 -23.66
N ASN A 567 -9.70 39.36 -23.86
CA ASN A 567 -10.42 40.29 -24.73
C ASN A 567 -10.74 41.65 -24.06
N GLY A 568 -10.22 41.91 -22.85
CA GLY A 568 -10.49 43.11 -22.05
C GLY A 568 -11.86 43.13 -21.37
N LYS A 569 -12.69 42.08 -21.50
CA LYS A 569 -13.94 41.97 -20.73
C LYS A 569 -13.63 41.68 -19.27
N THR A 570 -14.46 42.22 -18.39
CA THR A 570 -14.39 41.99 -16.94
C THR A 570 -15.75 41.53 -16.44
N VAL A 571 -15.79 40.49 -15.61
CA VAL A 571 -16.99 39.95 -14.97
C VAL A 571 -16.75 39.89 -13.47
N TYR A 572 -17.72 40.32 -12.66
CA TYR A 572 -17.70 40.08 -11.21
C TYR A 572 -18.36 38.73 -10.95
N ALA A 573 -17.60 37.78 -10.42
CA ALA A 573 -18.07 36.40 -10.22
C ALA A 573 -18.23 36.08 -8.74
N ASP A 574 -19.28 35.32 -8.40
CA ASP A 574 -19.48 34.81 -7.05
C ASP A 574 -18.77 33.46 -6.85
N THR A 575 -18.68 32.65 -7.93
CA THR A 575 -18.01 31.34 -7.92
C THR A 575 -17.06 31.17 -9.11
N ILE A 576 -15.87 30.62 -8.86
CA ILE A 576 -14.96 30.09 -9.90
C ILE A 576 -14.96 28.56 -9.84
N MET A 577 -15.36 27.93 -10.95
CA MET A 577 -15.41 26.49 -11.15
C MET A 577 -14.21 26.04 -12.00
N HIS A 578 -13.28 25.31 -11.40
CA HIS A 578 -12.10 24.76 -12.09
C HIS A 578 -12.48 23.44 -12.77
N CYS A 579 -12.72 23.45 -14.09
CA CYS A 579 -13.02 22.28 -14.91
C CYS A 579 -11.78 21.78 -15.68
N THR A 580 -10.64 21.75 -15.00
CA THR A 580 -9.30 21.49 -15.56
C THR A 580 -8.81 20.05 -15.44
N GLY A 581 -9.73 19.12 -15.17
CA GLY A 581 -9.55 17.66 -15.17
C GLY A 581 -8.63 17.16 -14.06
N TYR A 582 -7.89 16.07 -14.31
CA TYR A 582 -7.35 15.24 -13.22
C TYR A 582 -5.92 14.72 -13.43
N LYS A 583 -5.26 14.42 -12.32
CA LYS A 583 -4.10 13.53 -12.14
C LYS A 583 -4.59 12.22 -11.49
N TYR A 584 -3.76 11.18 -11.40
CA TYR A 584 -4.07 9.90 -10.75
C TYR A 584 -2.99 9.62 -9.66
N TYR A 585 -3.25 8.87 -8.57
CA TYR A 585 -2.31 8.69 -7.44
C TYR A 585 -2.59 7.47 -6.50
N PHE A 586 -1.56 6.68 -6.14
CA PHE A 586 -1.51 5.60 -5.10
C PHE A 586 -0.04 5.31 -4.63
N PRO A 587 0.28 4.65 -3.47
CA PRO A 587 1.70 4.43 -3.05
C PRO A 587 2.16 3.14 -2.22
N PHE A 588 3.40 2.64 -2.51
CA PHE A 588 4.45 1.88 -1.72
C PHE A 588 4.39 0.33 -1.36
N LEU A 589 5.55 -0.32 -1.01
CA LEU A 589 5.99 -1.75 -1.23
C LEU A 589 6.26 -2.73 0.00
N ASP A 590 6.07 -4.08 -0.15
CA ASP A 590 7.00 -5.29 0.07
C ASP A 590 6.73 -6.42 1.17
N THR A 591 7.01 -7.76 1.07
CA THR A 591 7.09 -8.88 0.04
C THR A 591 7.04 -10.36 0.63
N LYS A 592 6.44 -11.39 -0.05
CA LYS A 592 7.00 -12.75 -0.47
C LYS A 592 6.05 -14.03 -0.42
N GLY A 593 5.80 -14.70 -1.57
CA GLY A 593 6.11 -16.16 -1.77
C GLY A 593 5.06 -17.23 -2.24
N GLU A 594 5.17 -17.68 -3.50
CA GLU A 594 4.70 -18.95 -4.17
C GLU A 594 3.19 -19.35 -4.34
N VAL A 595 2.92 -20.21 -5.36
CA VAL A 595 1.97 -19.97 -6.49
C VAL A 595 0.85 -21.03 -6.70
N THR A 596 -0.35 -20.58 -7.14
CA THR A 596 -1.29 -21.33 -8.01
C THR A 596 -1.68 -20.50 -9.27
N VAL A 597 -2.32 -21.11 -10.27
CA VAL A 597 -2.53 -20.50 -11.61
C VAL A 597 -3.78 -19.61 -11.66
N GLU A 598 -3.58 -18.29 -11.76
CA GLU A 598 -4.64 -17.28 -11.82
C GLU A 598 -4.23 -16.06 -12.68
N ASP A 599 -5.21 -15.36 -13.26
CA ASP A 599 -5.04 -14.02 -13.87
C ASP A 599 -5.76 -12.96 -13.03
N ASN A 600 -5.33 -11.69 -13.09
CA ASN A 600 -6.00 -10.62 -12.36
C ASN A 600 -6.39 -9.38 -13.16
N LEU A 601 -7.35 -8.66 -12.58
CA LEU A 601 -8.00 -7.48 -13.11
C LEU A 601 -8.08 -6.40 -12.04
N ILE A 602 -7.77 -5.16 -12.42
CA ILE A 602 -7.81 -4.01 -11.52
C ILE A 602 -9.02 -3.14 -11.86
N GLY A 603 -9.99 -3.09 -10.94
CA GLY A 603 -11.24 -2.30 -10.99
C GLY A 603 -12.43 -3.04 -11.63
N ALA A 604 -13.59 -3.02 -10.96
CA ALA A 604 -14.87 -3.57 -11.43
C ALA A 604 -15.76 -2.51 -12.12
N GLY A 605 -15.14 -1.60 -12.88
CA GLY A 605 -15.81 -0.73 -13.84
C GLY A 605 -16.24 -1.48 -15.11
N ALA A 606 -16.87 -0.79 -16.08
CA ALA A 606 -17.34 -1.42 -17.31
C ALA A 606 -16.26 -2.22 -18.08
N ALA A 607 -15.03 -1.69 -18.13
CA ALA A 607 -13.87 -2.38 -18.70
C ALA A 607 -13.51 -3.67 -17.93
N GLY A 608 -13.47 -3.63 -16.60
CA GLY A 608 -13.13 -4.79 -15.77
C GLY A 608 -14.20 -5.88 -15.77
N LEU A 609 -15.49 -5.49 -15.79
CA LEU A 609 -16.60 -6.44 -15.86
C LEU A 609 -16.59 -7.22 -17.20
N VAL A 610 -16.47 -6.53 -18.34
CA VAL A 610 -16.34 -7.23 -19.63
C VAL A 610 -15.02 -8.01 -19.70
N ALA A 611 -13.97 -7.52 -19.06
CA ALA A 611 -12.69 -8.23 -18.99
C ALA A 611 -12.79 -9.58 -18.26
N ALA A 612 -13.42 -9.60 -17.10
CA ALA A 612 -13.67 -10.81 -16.33
C ALA A 612 -14.53 -11.80 -17.13
N ARG A 613 -15.57 -11.31 -17.82
CA ARG A 613 -16.44 -12.14 -18.66
C ARG A 613 -15.68 -12.95 -19.68
N GLU A 614 -14.86 -12.27 -20.47
CA GLU A 614 -14.16 -12.89 -21.59
C GLU A 614 -12.99 -13.75 -21.09
N LEU A 615 -12.33 -13.43 -19.96
CA LEU A 615 -11.30 -14.32 -19.41
C LEU A 615 -11.92 -15.67 -19.00
N ARG A 616 -13.03 -15.64 -18.25
CA ARG A 616 -13.70 -16.88 -17.80
C ARG A 616 -14.35 -17.65 -18.96
N ARG A 617 -14.89 -16.97 -19.98
CA ARG A 617 -15.38 -17.63 -21.22
C ARG A 617 -14.28 -18.42 -21.94
N GLU A 618 -13.05 -17.95 -21.83
CA GLU A 618 -11.87 -18.51 -22.47
C GLU A 618 -11.11 -19.50 -21.56
N GLY A 619 -11.71 -19.85 -20.41
CA GLY A 619 -11.21 -20.90 -19.51
C GLY A 619 -10.26 -20.44 -18.41
N HIS A 620 -10.00 -19.12 -18.28
CA HIS A 620 -9.10 -18.59 -17.27
C HIS A 620 -9.76 -18.52 -15.87
N SER A 621 -8.96 -18.74 -14.82
CA SER A 621 -9.29 -18.36 -13.44
C SER A 621 -8.96 -16.88 -13.24
N VAL A 622 -9.86 -16.12 -12.64
CA VAL A 622 -9.80 -14.65 -12.68
C VAL A 622 -10.19 -14.02 -11.35
N VAL A 623 -9.34 -13.12 -10.88
CA VAL A 623 -9.62 -12.26 -9.72
C VAL A 623 -9.75 -10.81 -10.16
N VAL A 624 -10.90 -10.19 -9.86
CA VAL A 624 -11.11 -8.75 -10.04
C VAL A 624 -10.97 -8.07 -8.69
N PHE A 625 -10.01 -7.17 -8.55
CA PHE A 625 -9.83 -6.34 -7.37
C PHE A 625 -10.64 -5.04 -7.52
N GLU A 626 -11.60 -4.82 -6.63
CA GLU A 626 -12.34 -3.56 -6.55
C GLU A 626 -12.13 -2.93 -5.17
N ARG A 627 -11.68 -1.68 -5.15
CA ARG A 627 -11.48 -0.90 -3.94
C ARG A 627 -12.82 -0.47 -3.32
N GLY A 628 -13.83 -0.24 -4.16
CA GLY A 628 -15.19 0.04 -3.70
C GLY A 628 -15.90 -1.18 -3.12
N ASN A 629 -17.02 -0.94 -2.44
CA ASN A 629 -17.95 -1.97 -1.96
C ASN A 629 -19.04 -2.34 -2.98
N GLN A 630 -18.94 -1.85 -4.22
CA GLN A 630 -19.87 -2.16 -5.31
C GLN A 630 -19.21 -2.02 -6.67
N ILE A 631 -19.78 -2.72 -7.66
CA ILE A 631 -19.40 -2.62 -9.07
C ILE A 631 -19.87 -1.32 -9.73
N GLY A 632 -19.28 -1.03 -10.90
CA GLY A 632 -19.66 0.09 -11.77
C GLY A 632 -18.59 1.16 -11.91
N GLY A 633 -17.55 1.14 -11.07
CA GLY A 633 -16.47 2.13 -11.08
C GLY A 633 -17.03 3.56 -11.00
N VAL A 634 -16.69 4.41 -11.99
CA VAL A 634 -17.19 5.79 -12.07
C VAL A 634 -18.71 5.92 -11.99
N TRP A 635 -19.48 4.96 -12.51
CA TRP A 635 -20.95 5.07 -12.54
C TRP A 635 -21.59 4.96 -11.14
N ALA A 636 -20.82 4.54 -10.13
CA ALA A 636 -21.19 4.66 -8.72
C ALA A 636 -21.05 6.13 -8.24
N TYR A 637 -22.19 6.85 -8.27
CA TYR A 637 -22.30 8.20 -7.71
C TYR A 637 -22.25 8.17 -6.18
N THR A 638 -21.61 9.19 -5.58
CA THR A 638 -21.76 9.52 -4.16
C THR A 638 -22.09 11.00 -3.99
N PRO A 639 -23.03 11.38 -3.11
CA PRO A 639 -23.29 12.80 -2.81
C PRO A 639 -22.16 13.44 -2.01
N ASN A 640 -21.23 12.65 -1.45
CA ASN A 640 -20.11 13.15 -0.67
C ASN A 640 -19.14 13.96 -1.55
N VAL A 641 -18.58 15.01 -0.97
CA VAL A 641 -17.54 15.88 -1.54
C VAL A 641 -16.35 15.92 -0.59
N GLU A 642 -15.17 16.29 -1.09
CA GLU A 642 -14.00 16.44 -0.24
C GLU A 642 -14.15 17.67 0.68
N PRO A 643 -13.60 17.65 1.91
CA PRO A 643 -13.73 18.76 2.85
C PRO A 643 -12.94 20.01 2.42
N ASP A 644 -11.99 19.85 1.49
CA ASP A 644 -11.34 20.92 0.76
C ASP A 644 -11.96 20.98 -0.66
N PRO A 645 -12.75 22.02 -1.00
CA PRO A 645 -13.42 22.12 -2.29
C PRO A 645 -12.47 22.31 -3.49
N LEU A 646 -11.23 22.73 -3.24
CA LEU A 646 -10.15 22.79 -4.21
C LEU A 646 -9.13 21.67 -4.05
N SER A 647 -9.31 20.75 -3.11
CA SER A 647 -8.51 19.53 -3.00
C SER A 647 -6.99 19.77 -2.81
N ILE A 648 -6.63 20.93 -2.24
CA ILE A 648 -5.26 21.39 -2.02
C ILE A 648 -4.63 20.66 -0.82
N ASP A 649 -5.39 20.39 0.24
CA ASP A 649 -4.90 19.69 1.44
C ASP A 649 -4.56 18.21 1.11
N PRO A 650 -3.32 17.75 1.39
CA PRO A 650 -2.94 16.33 1.22
C PRO A 650 -3.51 15.41 2.30
N THR A 651 -3.96 15.94 3.44
CA THR A 651 -4.48 15.19 4.60
C THR A 651 -6.00 15.05 4.61
N ARG A 652 -6.69 15.61 3.61
CA ARG A 652 -8.15 15.52 3.46
C ARG A 652 -8.62 14.07 3.19
N SER A 653 -9.86 13.79 3.57
CA SER A 653 -10.56 12.58 3.07
C SER A 653 -10.77 12.71 1.56
N VAL A 654 -10.19 11.79 0.79
CA VAL A 654 -10.31 11.75 -0.68
C VAL A 654 -11.62 11.07 -1.06
N ILE A 655 -12.42 11.72 -1.90
CA ILE A 655 -13.63 11.13 -2.46
C ILE A 655 -13.34 10.71 -3.90
N HIS A 656 -13.48 9.42 -4.19
CA HIS A 656 -13.04 8.86 -5.47
C HIS A 656 -13.97 9.10 -6.67
N SER A 657 -15.28 9.28 -6.43
CA SER A 657 -16.26 9.54 -7.50
C SER A 657 -16.27 11.02 -7.88
N SER A 658 -16.27 11.28 -9.19
CA SER A 658 -16.31 12.63 -9.77
C SER A 658 -17.60 12.91 -10.58
N LEU A 659 -18.63 12.07 -10.40
CA LEU A 659 -19.93 12.27 -11.07
C LEU A 659 -20.84 13.23 -10.29
N TYR A 660 -21.69 13.92 -11.05
CA TYR A 660 -22.77 14.79 -10.56
C TYR A 660 -24.13 14.18 -10.90
N SER A 661 -25.14 14.45 -10.07
CA SER A 661 -26.41 13.70 -10.02
C SER A 661 -27.27 13.85 -11.28
N SER A 662 -27.07 14.94 -12.02
CA SER A 662 -27.78 15.31 -13.25
C SER A 662 -27.15 14.70 -14.52
N LEU A 663 -25.99 14.04 -14.42
CA LEU A 663 -25.23 13.57 -15.58
C LEU A 663 -26.04 12.60 -16.45
N ARG A 664 -26.31 13.04 -17.68
CA ARG A 664 -26.76 12.22 -18.82
C ARG A 664 -25.63 11.99 -19.80
N THR A 665 -25.46 10.76 -20.27
CA THR A 665 -24.41 10.38 -21.22
C THR A 665 -24.47 11.19 -22.52
N ILE A 666 -23.31 11.46 -23.12
CA ILE A 666 -23.26 12.05 -24.47
C ILE A 666 -23.52 11.00 -25.58
N ILE A 667 -23.49 9.72 -25.24
CA ILE A 667 -23.67 8.58 -26.14
C ILE A 667 -25.07 7.97 -25.94
N PRO A 668 -25.83 7.64 -26.99
CA PRO A 668 -27.10 6.90 -26.90
C PRO A 668 -26.91 5.52 -26.26
N ARG A 669 -27.93 5.04 -25.53
CA ARG A 669 -27.93 3.69 -24.94
C ARG A 669 -27.69 2.60 -25.98
N GLU A 670 -28.26 2.75 -27.18
CA GLU A 670 -28.14 1.78 -28.28
C GLU A 670 -26.67 1.55 -28.63
N CYS A 671 -25.90 2.63 -28.76
CA CYS A 671 -24.46 2.56 -29.02
C CYS A 671 -23.65 2.00 -27.84
N MET A 672 -24.12 2.18 -26.59
CA MET A 672 -23.38 1.81 -25.38
C MET A 672 -23.44 0.31 -25.03
N GLY A 673 -24.41 -0.46 -25.52
CA GLY A 673 -24.53 -1.87 -25.14
C GLY A 673 -23.35 -2.73 -25.61
N PHE A 674 -22.87 -3.67 -24.79
CA PHE A 674 -22.00 -4.77 -25.25
C PHE A 674 -22.69 -5.56 -26.37
N THR A 675 -21.90 -6.15 -27.28
CA THR A 675 -22.41 -6.72 -28.53
C THR A 675 -23.44 -7.84 -28.33
N ASP A 676 -23.28 -8.68 -27.31
CA ASP A 676 -24.20 -9.76 -26.94
C ASP A 676 -25.09 -9.45 -25.70
N PHE A 677 -25.06 -8.20 -25.21
CA PHE A 677 -25.90 -7.73 -24.10
C PHE A 677 -26.36 -6.29 -24.37
N PRO A 678 -27.34 -6.09 -25.27
CA PRO A 678 -27.73 -4.77 -25.75
C PRO A 678 -28.37 -3.90 -24.66
N PHE A 679 -28.22 -2.58 -24.72
CA PHE A 679 -28.74 -1.66 -23.70
C PHE A 679 -30.05 -1.01 -24.17
N SER A 680 -31.16 -1.74 -24.00
CA SER A 680 -32.48 -1.42 -24.55
C SER A 680 -33.56 -1.12 -23.49
N THR A 681 -34.61 -0.39 -23.89
CA THR A 681 -35.81 -0.15 -23.05
C THR A 681 -36.83 -1.28 -23.25
N GLY A 682 -36.67 -2.38 -22.51
CA GLY A 682 -37.60 -3.52 -22.57
C GLY A 682 -39.01 -3.19 -22.01
N PRO A 683 -40.10 -3.74 -22.59
CA PRO A 683 -41.48 -3.38 -22.23
C PRO A 683 -41.89 -3.74 -20.80
N GLU A 684 -41.17 -4.64 -20.13
CA GLU A 684 -41.46 -5.08 -18.75
C GLU A 684 -40.97 -4.09 -17.68
N ASN A 685 -40.06 -3.17 -18.02
CA ASN A 685 -39.27 -2.44 -17.02
C ASN A 685 -39.66 -0.96 -16.88
N LYS A 686 -40.94 -0.70 -16.59
CA LYS A 686 -41.54 0.65 -16.48
C LYS A 686 -40.92 1.58 -15.41
N SER A 687 -40.06 1.06 -14.54
CA SER A 687 -39.33 1.80 -13.50
C SER A 687 -37.95 2.30 -13.94
N ARG A 688 -37.46 1.89 -15.12
CA ARG A 688 -36.16 2.29 -15.66
C ARG A 688 -36.25 3.62 -16.42
N ASP A 689 -35.13 4.32 -16.52
CA ASP A 689 -35.05 5.56 -17.30
C ASP A 689 -35.24 5.23 -18.80
N PRO A 690 -36.24 5.78 -19.51
CA PRO A 690 -36.46 5.49 -20.92
C PRO A 690 -35.66 6.40 -21.87
N ARG A 691 -34.97 7.44 -21.37
CA ARG A 691 -34.33 8.47 -22.22
C ARG A 691 -33.19 7.87 -23.06
N ARG A 692 -33.17 8.18 -24.36
CA ARG A 692 -32.12 7.70 -25.29
C ARG A 692 -30.70 7.95 -24.79
N HIS A 693 -30.47 9.13 -24.18
CA HIS A 693 -29.27 9.47 -23.42
C HIS A 693 -29.50 9.25 -21.91
N PRO A 694 -29.16 8.06 -21.37
CA PRO A 694 -29.45 7.68 -19.98
C PRO A 694 -28.71 8.52 -18.94
N GLY A 695 -29.29 8.62 -17.75
CA GLY A 695 -28.58 9.10 -16.55
C GLY A 695 -27.57 8.07 -16.01
N HIS A 696 -26.59 8.52 -15.21
CA HIS A 696 -25.57 7.64 -14.62
C HIS A 696 -26.16 6.44 -13.83
N ILE A 697 -27.32 6.62 -13.17
CA ILE A 697 -28.05 5.58 -12.42
C ILE A 697 -28.45 4.42 -13.35
N GLU A 698 -28.94 4.74 -14.55
CA GLU A 698 -29.41 3.76 -15.53
C GLU A 698 -28.23 2.97 -16.13
N VAL A 699 -27.09 3.64 -16.36
CA VAL A 699 -25.84 2.97 -16.79
C VAL A 699 -25.30 2.04 -15.70
N LEU A 700 -25.29 2.48 -14.43
CA LEU A 700 -24.90 1.64 -13.30
C LEU A 700 -25.82 0.42 -13.16
N ALA A 701 -27.13 0.61 -13.33
CA ALA A 701 -28.11 -0.46 -13.25
C ALA A 701 -27.95 -1.47 -14.41
N TYR A 702 -27.67 -1.02 -15.64
CA TYR A 702 -27.29 -1.89 -16.75
C TYR A 702 -26.04 -2.72 -16.45
N LEU A 703 -24.98 -2.12 -15.88
CA LEU A 703 -23.77 -2.86 -15.47
C LEU A 703 -24.05 -3.87 -14.34
N LYS A 704 -24.99 -3.57 -13.43
CA LYS A 704 -25.45 -4.51 -12.39
C LYS A 704 -26.26 -5.67 -12.97
N ASP A 705 -27.11 -5.42 -13.98
CA ASP A 705 -27.85 -6.48 -14.66
C ASP A 705 -26.93 -7.37 -15.51
N PHE A 706 -25.91 -6.80 -16.15
CA PHE A 706 -24.82 -7.51 -16.82
C PHE A 706 -24.07 -8.44 -15.86
N ALA A 707 -23.57 -7.89 -14.74
CA ALA A 707 -22.86 -8.65 -13.72
C ALA A 707 -23.70 -9.79 -13.13
N ARG A 708 -25.02 -9.56 -12.93
CA ARG A 708 -25.95 -10.59 -12.46
C ARG A 708 -26.20 -11.68 -13.50
N LYS A 709 -26.49 -11.33 -14.76
CA LYS A 709 -26.73 -12.30 -15.86
C LYS A 709 -25.52 -13.21 -16.06
N PHE A 710 -24.32 -12.67 -15.92
CA PHE A 710 -23.07 -13.38 -16.06
C PHE A 710 -22.42 -13.80 -14.73
N LYS A 711 -23.11 -13.77 -13.57
CA LYS A 711 -22.57 -14.18 -12.26
C LYS A 711 -21.13 -13.69 -12.00
N MET A 712 -20.91 -12.38 -12.06
CA MET A 712 -19.56 -11.80 -11.92
C MET A 712 -19.16 -11.53 -10.48
N GLU A 713 -20.13 -11.41 -9.57
CA GLU A 713 -19.90 -11.07 -8.17
C GLU A 713 -19.02 -12.11 -7.44
N GLU A 714 -19.02 -13.37 -7.89
CA GLU A 714 -18.14 -14.45 -7.40
C GLU A 714 -16.65 -14.23 -7.72
N MET A 715 -16.34 -13.38 -8.71
CA MET A 715 -14.98 -13.12 -9.21
C MET A 715 -14.40 -11.82 -8.64
N ILE A 716 -15.18 -11.04 -7.89
CA ILE A 716 -14.85 -9.67 -7.49
C ILE A 716 -14.56 -9.63 -5.98
N ARG A 717 -13.32 -9.30 -5.64
CA ARG A 717 -12.89 -8.98 -4.29
C ARG A 717 -13.14 -7.49 -4.04
N PHE A 718 -14.29 -7.18 -3.43
CA PHE A 718 -14.65 -5.82 -2.99
C PHE A 718 -13.77 -5.35 -1.83
N GLU A 719 -13.76 -4.03 -1.59
CA GLU A 719 -13.01 -3.37 -0.53
C GLU A 719 -11.51 -3.75 -0.50
N THR A 720 -10.97 -4.10 -1.68
CA THR A 720 -9.61 -4.61 -1.86
C THR A 720 -8.82 -3.70 -2.80
N GLU A 721 -7.89 -2.94 -2.23
CA GLU A 721 -7.03 -1.98 -2.94
C GLU A 721 -5.76 -2.68 -3.43
N VAL A 722 -5.50 -2.71 -4.75
CA VAL A 722 -4.18 -3.13 -5.26
C VAL A 722 -3.15 -2.05 -4.92
N VAL A 723 -2.18 -2.43 -4.09
CA VAL A 723 -1.08 -1.60 -3.60
C VAL A 723 0.11 -1.66 -4.56
N ARG A 724 0.41 -2.85 -5.11
CA ARG A 724 1.48 -3.05 -6.10
C ARG A 724 1.20 -4.16 -7.10
N ALA A 725 1.77 -4.05 -8.30
CA ALA A 725 1.88 -5.09 -9.31
C ALA A 725 3.25 -4.98 -10.00
N GLU A 726 4.06 -6.04 -10.00
CA GLU A 726 5.41 -6.06 -10.60
C GLU A 726 5.77 -7.42 -11.20
N PRO A 727 6.73 -7.51 -12.15
CA PRO A 727 7.28 -8.79 -12.59
C PRO A 727 7.99 -9.51 -11.44
N ALA A 728 7.52 -10.71 -11.11
CA ALA A 728 7.97 -11.50 -9.97
C ALA A 728 9.48 -11.79 -10.05
N ALA A 729 10.17 -11.66 -8.90
CA ALA A 729 11.63 -11.79 -8.84
C ALA A 729 12.16 -13.17 -9.27
N GLU A 730 11.36 -14.22 -9.04
CA GLU A 730 11.69 -15.61 -9.35
C GLU A 730 11.39 -15.98 -10.82
N ASN A 731 10.41 -15.32 -11.45
CA ASN A 731 10.05 -15.54 -12.84
C ASN A 731 9.49 -14.24 -13.47
N PRO A 732 10.25 -13.53 -14.33
CA PRO A 732 9.83 -12.26 -14.91
C PRO A 732 8.68 -12.38 -15.93
N LYS A 733 8.19 -13.59 -16.23
CA LYS A 733 6.96 -13.81 -17.00
C LYS A 733 5.67 -13.83 -16.14
N LYS A 734 5.81 -13.89 -14.81
CA LYS A 734 4.70 -13.82 -13.84
C LYS A 734 4.70 -12.49 -13.13
N TRP A 735 3.57 -12.14 -12.52
CA TRP A 735 3.35 -10.88 -11.83
C TRP A 735 3.01 -11.10 -10.36
N ARG A 736 3.79 -10.51 -9.45
CA ARG A 736 3.41 -10.40 -8.04
C ARG A 736 2.49 -9.20 -7.88
N VAL A 737 1.30 -9.41 -7.31
CA VAL A 737 0.34 -8.34 -7.01
C VAL A 737 0.02 -8.33 -5.53
N GLU A 738 0.34 -7.20 -4.91
CA GLU A 738 0.19 -6.87 -3.49
C GLU A 738 -1.07 -6.03 -3.31
N PHE A 739 -1.95 -6.41 -2.40
CA PHE A 739 -3.24 -5.77 -2.18
C PHE A 739 -3.57 -5.65 -0.70
N ARG A 740 -4.46 -4.71 -0.38
CA ARG A 740 -4.90 -4.38 0.98
C ARG A 740 -6.41 -4.61 1.12
N ASN A 741 -6.82 -5.36 2.13
CA ASN A 741 -8.22 -5.54 2.52
C ASN A 741 -8.33 -5.35 4.05
N SER A 742 -9.34 -4.61 4.51
CA SER A 742 -9.64 -4.40 5.95
C SER A 742 -8.50 -3.83 6.82
N GLY A 743 -7.39 -3.40 6.22
CA GLY A 743 -6.20 -2.86 6.89
C GLY A 743 -4.96 -3.76 6.75
N ASP A 744 -5.15 -5.05 6.50
CA ASP A 744 -4.06 -6.00 6.28
C ASP A 744 -3.58 -5.97 4.82
N ILE A 745 -2.30 -6.28 4.60
CA ILE A 745 -1.64 -6.33 3.29
C ILE A 745 -1.25 -7.78 3.00
N SER A 746 -1.59 -8.25 1.80
CA SER A 746 -1.31 -9.59 1.29
C SER A 746 -0.76 -9.50 -0.13
N ASP A 747 -0.19 -10.59 -0.65
CA ASP A 747 0.20 -10.68 -2.06
C ASP A 747 -0.05 -12.05 -2.67
N GLU A 748 -0.36 -12.05 -3.96
CA GLU A 748 -0.59 -13.23 -4.78
C GLU A 748 0.19 -13.12 -6.10
N ILE A 749 0.50 -14.25 -6.73
CA ILE A 749 1.26 -14.30 -7.98
C ILE A 749 0.35 -14.78 -9.12
N TYR A 750 0.27 -13.95 -10.16
CA TYR A 750 -0.59 -14.14 -11.32
C TYR A 750 0.24 -14.37 -12.60
N ASP A 751 -0.36 -14.99 -13.60
CA ASP A 751 0.28 -15.20 -14.91
C ASP A 751 0.19 -13.94 -15.79
N ALA A 752 -0.94 -13.23 -15.76
CA ALA A 752 -1.08 -11.91 -16.38
C ALA A 752 -1.81 -10.88 -15.49
N VAL A 753 -1.45 -9.61 -15.69
CA VAL A 753 -2.11 -8.44 -15.11
C VAL A 753 -2.82 -7.65 -16.21
N VAL A 754 -4.13 -7.45 -16.05
CA VAL A 754 -4.95 -6.64 -16.95
C VAL A 754 -5.38 -5.36 -16.24
N VAL A 755 -4.75 -4.24 -16.61
CA VAL A 755 -5.06 -2.92 -16.06
C VAL A 755 -6.26 -2.33 -16.81
N CYS A 756 -7.44 -2.39 -16.20
CA CYS A 756 -8.63 -1.76 -16.73
C CYS A 756 -8.73 -0.29 -16.28
N ASN A 757 -9.20 0.59 -17.15
CA ASN A 757 -9.37 2.01 -16.82
C ASN A 757 -10.46 2.21 -15.73
N GLY A 758 -10.01 2.40 -14.49
CA GLY A 758 -10.80 2.97 -13.39
C GLY A 758 -10.37 4.42 -13.15
N HIS A 759 -11.28 5.38 -13.35
CA HIS A 759 -10.95 6.79 -13.12
C HIS A 759 -10.90 7.10 -11.62
N TYR A 760 -9.70 7.11 -11.05
CA TYR A 760 -9.42 7.43 -9.65
C TYR A 760 -8.48 8.63 -9.56
N THR A 761 -9.01 9.77 -9.12
CA THR A 761 -8.53 11.08 -9.58
C THR A 761 -8.16 12.06 -8.47
N GLU A 762 -6.96 12.63 -8.55
CA GLU A 762 -6.62 13.90 -7.92
C GLU A 762 -7.02 15.05 -8.87
N PRO A 763 -7.62 16.14 -8.39
CA PRO A 763 -7.83 17.35 -9.17
C PRO A 763 -6.58 17.98 -9.80
N ARG A 764 -6.77 18.65 -10.94
CA ARG A 764 -5.77 19.50 -11.60
C ARG A 764 -6.31 20.91 -11.71
N HIS A 765 -5.63 21.89 -11.11
CA HIS A 765 -6.12 23.27 -11.04
C HIS A 765 -5.75 24.10 -12.25
N ALA A 766 -6.59 25.08 -12.58
CA ALA A 766 -6.23 26.14 -13.50
C ALA A 766 -5.24 27.08 -12.81
N LEU A 767 -4.35 27.66 -13.61
CA LEU A 767 -3.32 28.57 -13.14
C LEU A 767 -3.47 29.84 -13.97
N ILE A 768 -3.70 30.94 -13.25
CA ILE A 768 -4.10 32.27 -13.70
C ILE A 768 -3.01 33.22 -13.20
N PRO A 769 -2.50 34.19 -13.99
CA PRO A 769 -1.53 35.19 -13.49
C PRO A 769 -1.97 35.77 -12.13
N GLY A 770 -1.20 35.44 -11.08
CA GLY A 770 -1.62 35.38 -9.68
C GLY A 770 -1.30 34.03 -8.99
N GLY A 771 -1.10 32.95 -9.77
CA GLY A 771 -0.65 31.61 -9.34
C GLY A 771 -0.26 30.74 -10.56
N SER A 772 0.88 30.03 -10.51
CA SER A 772 1.63 29.66 -11.75
C SER A 772 1.83 28.15 -12.05
N SER A 773 1.71 27.78 -13.35
CA SER A 773 2.50 26.76 -14.13
C SER A 773 1.73 25.81 -15.10
N VAL A 774 1.83 26.01 -16.44
CA VAL A 774 1.24 25.14 -17.50
C VAL A 774 2.14 25.04 -18.75
N SER A 775 2.12 23.87 -19.42
CA SER A 775 3.10 23.33 -20.40
C SER A 775 3.57 24.24 -21.56
N GLY A 776 4.88 24.27 -21.83
CA GLY A 776 5.53 25.37 -22.55
C GLY A 776 5.86 25.20 -24.04
N VAL A 777 5.82 23.99 -24.61
CA VAL A 777 6.14 23.81 -26.04
C VAL A 777 5.03 24.42 -26.91
N ASP A 778 3.76 24.22 -26.55
CA ASP A 778 2.63 24.81 -27.27
C ASP A 778 2.57 26.33 -27.02
N ILE A 779 2.75 26.78 -25.77
CA ILE A 779 2.82 28.20 -25.42
C ILE A 779 3.93 28.92 -26.20
N SER A 780 5.09 28.29 -26.40
CA SER A 780 6.20 28.90 -27.15
C SER A 780 5.87 29.19 -28.61
N ARG A 781 4.92 28.45 -29.21
CA ARG A 781 4.38 28.68 -30.56
C ARG A 781 3.26 29.72 -30.58
N ASP A 782 2.48 29.83 -29.49
CA ASP A 782 1.42 30.83 -29.35
C ASP A 782 1.96 32.24 -29.04
N ILE A 783 3.04 32.35 -28.26
CA ILE A 783 3.64 33.65 -27.89
C ILE A 783 4.64 34.19 -28.92
N VAL A 784 5.11 33.35 -29.85
CA VAL A 784 6.17 33.69 -30.82
C VAL A 784 5.90 34.96 -31.61
N ASN A 785 4.63 35.29 -31.85
CA ASN A 785 4.21 36.48 -32.61
C ASN A 785 4.16 37.77 -31.77
N VAL A 786 4.36 37.71 -30.45
CA VAL A 786 4.25 38.86 -29.52
C VAL A 786 5.50 39.07 -28.65
N THR A 787 6.40 38.10 -28.56
CA THR A 787 7.66 38.15 -27.81
C THR A 787 8.85 38.49 -28.69
N LYS A 788 9.83 39.24 -28.17
CA LYS A 788 11.05 39.60 -28.92
C LYS A 788 11.90 38.38 -29.28
N GLU A 789 12.19 37.52 -28.31
CA GLU A 789 12.83 36.21 -28.48
C GLU A 789 12.19 35.19 -27.52
N VAL A 790 12.16 33.91 -27.92
CA VAL A 790 11.60 32.80 -27.14
C VAL A 790 12.61 31.66 -27.08
N HIS A 791 12.98 31.25 -25.87
CA HIS A 791 13.99 30.21 -25.65
C HIS A 791 13.36 29.00 -24.95
N ILE A 792 13.18 27.92 -25.69
CA ILE A 792 12.64 26.64 -25.22
C ILE A 792 13.79 25.79 -24.68
N SER A 793 13.62 25.22 -23.49
CA SER A 793 14.55 24.23 -22.93
C SER A 793 13.77 23.07 -22.32
N SER A 794 14.30 21.85 -22.44
CA SER A 794 13.69 20.63 -21.92
C SER A 794 14.75 19.74 -21.25
N ARG A 795 14.30 18.86 -20.34
CA ARG A 795 15.16 17.78 -19.82
C ARG A 795 15.53 16.74 -20.88
N SER A 796 14.85 16.75 -22.03
CA SER A 796 15.05 15.82 -23.14
C SER A 796 15.88 16.38 -24.31
N THR A 797 16.29 17.65 -24.29
CA THR A 797 17.21 18.18 -25.33
C THR A 797 18.65 17.76 -25.04
N LYS A 798 19.44 17.57 -26.09
CA LYS A 798 20.84 17.11 -25.94
C LYS A 798 21.69 18.21 -25.29
N PRO A 799 22.77 17.85 -24.56
CA PRO A 799 23.65 18.84 -23.92
C PRO A 799 24.17 19.92 -24.87
N GLU A 800 24.39 19.56 -26.13
CA GLU A 800 24.89 20.43 -27.21
C GLU A 800 23.81 21.22 -27.98
N THR A 801 22.50 20.98 -27.74
CA THR A 801 21.42 21.60 -28.52
C THR A 801 21.44 23.12 -28.43
N TYR A 802 21.57 23.80 -29.56
CA TYR A 802 21.30 25.23 -29.74
C TYR A 802 20.93 25.46 -31.21
N GLU A 803 19.63 25.49 -31.51
CA GLU A 803 19.13 25.61 -32.88
C GLU A 803 17.87 26.48 -32.94
N LYS A 804 17.66 27.12 -34.09
CA LYS A 804 16.47 27.95 -34.34
C LYS A 804 15.39 27.08 -34.95
N LEU A 805 14.19 27.06 -34.38
CA LEU A 805 13.12 26.18 -34.87
C LEU A 805 12.62 26.64 -36.25
N SER A 806 12.53 25.69 -37.19
CA SER A 806 12.15 25.96 -38.58
C SER A 806 10.76 26.59 -38.66
N GLY A 807 10.66 27.70 -39.39
CA GLY A 807 9.43 28.47 -39.56
C GLY A 807 9.25 29.68 -38.63
N TYR A 808 10.20 29.97 -37.73
CA TYR A 808 10.09 31.07 -36.76
C TYR A 808 11.37 31.90 -36.65
N ASP A 809 11.25 33.23 -36.68
CA ASP A 809 12.39 34.15 -36.71
C ASP A 809 12.96 34.54 -35.33
N ASN A 810 12.37 34.04 -34.26
CA ASN A 810 12.68 34.40 -32.88
C ASN A 810 12.47 33.24 -31.89
N LEU A 811 12.30 32.01 -32.38
CA LEU A 811 12.08 30.80 -31.56
C LEU A 811 13.32 29.90 -31.56
N TRP A 812 13.92 29.72 -30.39
CA TRP A 812 15.18 29.01 -30.19
C TRP A 812 14.99 27.79 -29.29
N LEU A 813 15.55 26.64 -29.68
CA LEU A 813 15.63 25.43 -28.86
C LEU A 813 17.02 25.29 -28.26
N HIS A 814 17.07 25.17 -26.94
CA HIS A 814 18.30 25.06 -26.14
C HIS A 814 18.41 23.69 -25.46
N SER A 815 19.65 23.33 -25.13
CA SER A 815 19.99 22.33 -24.11
C SER A 815 19.33 22.67 -22.76
N ASN A 816 19.32 21.71 -21.82
CA ASN A 816 18.74 21.92 -20.50
C ASN A 816 19.42 23.09 -19.76
N ILE A 817 18.67 23.83 -18.94
CA ILE A 817 19.21 24.91 -18.09
C ILE A 817 20.19 24.31 -17.08
N GLU A 818 21.33 24.96 -16.91
CA GLU A 818 22.37 24.62 -15.94
C GLU A 818 22.20 25.44 -14.65
N THR A 819 22.11 26.77 -14.78
CA THR A 819 21.93 27.71 -13.66
C THR A 819 21.18 28.95 -14.16
N VAL A 820 20.25 29.48 -13.35
CA VAL A 820 19.72 30.85 -13.49
C VAL A 820 20.40 31.71 -12.43
N ARG A 821 20.83 32.92 -12.80
CA ARG A 821 21.57 33.84 -11.93
C ARG A 821 20.75 35.09 -11.61
N GLU A 822 21.17 35.82 -10.58
CA GLU A 822 20.52 37.05 -10.08
C GLU A 822 20.63 38.25 -11.05
N ASP A 823 21.44 38.15 -12.10
CA ASP A 823 21.59 39.14 -13.18
C ASP A 823 20.67 38.85 -14.39
N ASP A 824 19.53 38.20 -14.12
CA ASP A 824 18.54 37.71 -15.11
C ASP A 824 19.12 36.77 -16.19
N SER A 825 20.33 36.25 -15.97
CA SER A 825 21.03 35.40 -16.95
C SER A 825 20.73 33.91 -16.74
N VAL A 826 20.24 33.28 -17.79
CA VAL A 826 19.95 31.85 -17.89
C VAL A 826 21.11 31.16 -18.60
N VAL A 827 21.90 30.40 -17.86
CA VAL A 827 22.99 29.58 -18.38
C VAL A 827 22.47 28.19 -18.72
N PHE A 828 22.70 27.73 -19.95
CA PHE A 828 22.34 26.41 -20.45
C PHE A 828 23.58 25.50 -20.48
N LYS A 829 23.38 24.17 -20.42
CA LYS A 829 24.47 23.18 -20.31
C LYS A 829 25.45 23.13 -21.50
N ASN A 830 25.14 23.78 -22.61
CA ASN A 830 26.06 24.03 -23.73
C ASN A 830 26.98 25.26 -23.50
N GLY A 831 26.95 25.89 -22.32
CA GLY A 831 27.68 27.12 -22.00
C GLY A 831 27.08 28.40 -22.63
N LYS A 832 25.96 28.33 -23.35
CA LYS A 832 25.24 29.53 -23.79
C LYS A 832 24.55 30.19 -22.61
N THR A 833 24.53 31.52 -22.64
CA THR A 833 23.84 32.36 -21.67
C THR A 833 22.86 33.25 -22.43
N VAL A 834 21.62 33.37 -21.94
CA VAL A 834 20.58 34.27 -22.46
C VAL A 834 20.03 35.08 -21.29
N TYR A 835 19.82 36.38 -21.49
CA TYR A 835 19.12 37.21 -20.52
C TYR A 835 17.62 37.10 -20.79
N ALA A 836 16.83 36.71 -19.79
CA ALA A 836 15.42 36.39 -19.98
C ALA A 836 14.55 37.19 -19.01
N ASP A 837 13.78 38.15 -19.55
CA ASP A 837 12.85 38.99 -18.78
C ASP A 837 11.73 38.18 -18.10
N THR A 838 11.53 36.92 -18.49
CA THR A 838 10.53 35.99 -17.91
C THR A 838 10.93 34.54 -18.16
N ILE A 839 10.88 33.70 -17.12
CA ILE A 839 11.12 32.25 -17.20
C ILE A 839 9.81 31.51 -16.89
N MET A 840 9.40 30.57 -17.77
CA MET A 840 8.05 29.99 -17.73
C MET A 840 8.06 28.47 -17.50
N HIS A 841 7.42 28.01 -16.41
CA HIS A 841 7.35 26.59 -16.00
C HIS A 841 5.98 25.94 -16.20
N CYS A 842 5.97 24.62 -16.38
CA CYS A 842 5.20 24.05 -17.49
C CYS A 842 4.61 22.63 -17.26
N THR A 843 3.35 22.47 -16.83
CA THR A 843 2.74 21.15 -16.51
C THR A 843 1.44 20.77 -17.28
N GLY A 844 1.17 19.45 -17.41
CA GLY A 844 0.11 18.81 -18.22
C GLY A 844 -0.82 17.85 -17.44
N TYR A 845 -1.69 17.12 -18.15
CA TYR A 845 -2.36 15.92 -17.61
C TYR A 845 -1.36 14.76 -17.48
N LYS A 846 -1.64 13.74 -16.65
CA LYS A 846 -0.73 12.61 -16.47
C LYS A 846 -1.43 11.34 -15.99
N TYR A 847 -1.44 10.29 -16.82
CA TYR A 847 -1.63 8.91 -16.35
C TYR A 847 -0.56 8.55 -15.31
N TYR A 848 -0.93 7.85 -14.25
CA TYR A 848 0.02 7.43 -13.22
C TYR A 848 -0.47 6.12 -12.62
N PHE A 849 0.32 5.07 -12.81
CA PHE A 849 0.08 3.71 -12.28
C PHE A 849 1.16 3.39 -11.24
N PRO A 850 1.20 4.06 -10.08
CA PRO A 850 2.27 3.89 -9.11
C PRO A 850 2.25 2.56 -8.36
N PHE A 851 1.16 1.81 -8.45
CA PHE A 851 1.16 0.39 -8.08
C PHE A 851 1.98 -0.44 -9.08
N LEU A 852 2.07 -0.03 -10.35
CA LEU A 852 2.63 -0.83 -11.43
C LEU A 852 4.12 -0.54 -11.62
N ASP A 853 5.00 -1.37 -11.04
CA ASP A 853 6.44 -1.31 -11.33
C ASP A 853 6.76 -2.16 -12.57
N THR A 854 6.97 -1.48 -13.69
CA THR A 854 7.36 -2.08 -14.97
C THR A 854 8.86 -2.14 -15.19
N LYS A 855 9.68 -1.82 -14.17
CA LYS A 855 11.15 -1.71 -14.24
C LYS A 855 11.65 -0.73 -15.32
N GLY A 856 10.78 0.20 -15.74
CA GLY A 856 11.04 1.21 -16.77
C GLY A 856 10.49 0.87 -18.16
N GLU A 857 9.99 -0.35 -18.38
CA GLU A 857 9.48 -0.80 -19.70
C GLU A 857 8.18 -0.11 -20.13
N VAL A 858 7.40 0.44 -19.18
CA VAL A 858 6.26 1.33 -19.46
C VAL A 858 6.47 2.63 -18.71
N THR A 859 6.47 3.73 -19.45
CA THR A 859 6.59 5.08 -18.91
C THR A 859 5.30 5.86 -19.14
N VAL A 860 5.06 6.86 -18.28
CA VAL A 860 4.13 7.95 -18.62
C VAL A 860 4.86 9.26 -18.76
N GLU A 861 4.94 9.72 -20.00
CA GLU A 861 5.54 10.98 -20.41
C GLU A 861 4.47 11.83 -21.13
N ASP A 862 4.25 13.07 -20.71
CA ASP A 862 3.24 13.98 -21.30
C ASP A 862 1.89 13.31 -21.58
N ASN A 863 1.27 12.65 -20.59
CA ASN A 863 -0.01 11.93 -20.74
C ASN A 863 -0.07 10.83 -21.83
N ARG A 864 1.08 10.33 -22.30
CA ARG A 864 1.19 9.11 -23.12
C ARG A 864 1.63 7.95 -22.24
N VAL A 865 0.90 6.85 -22.25
CA VAL A 865 1.36 5.56 -21.73
C VAL A 865 2.11 4.87 -22.85
N GLY A 866 3.40 4.54 -22.67
CA GLY A 866 4.18 3.94 -23.74
C GLY A 866 5.57 3.44 -23.37
N PRO A 867 6.19 2.62 -24.24
CA PRO A 867 5.68 2.16 -25.54
C PRO A 867 4.51 1.17 -25.41
N LEU A 868 3.50 1.28 -26.29
CA LEU A 868 2.35 0.37 -26.36
C LEU A 868 2.01 0.02 -27.82
N TYR A 869 2.06 -1.26 -28.16
CA TYR A 869 1.53 -1.80 -29.41
C TYR A 869 0.00 -1.72 -29.38
N LYS A 870 -0.56 -1.05 -30.39
CA LYS A 870 -2.02 -0.87 -30.61
C LYS A 870 -2.79 -0.41 -29.35
N HIS A 871 -2.17 0.42 -28.52
CA HIS A 871 -2.69 0.93 -27.23
C HIS A 871 -2.97 -0.10 -26.12
N VAL A 872 -2.62 -1.38 -26.30
CA VAL A 872 -2.97 -2.46 -25.36
C VAL A 872 -1.73 -3.08 -24.72
N PHE A 873 -0.77 -3.55 -25.52
CA PHE A 873 0.37 -4.35 -25.03
C PHE A 873 1.67 -3.54 -24.98
N PRO A 874 2.38 -3.47 -23.85
CA PRO A 874 3.78 -3.09 -23.84
C PRO A 874 4.60 -4.19 -24.54
N PRO A 875 5.35 -3.90 -25.62
CA PRO A 875 6.03 -4.96 -26.37
C PRO A 875 6.92 -5.85 -25.50
N ALA A 876 7.71 -5.26 -24.60
CA ALA A 876 8.65 -5.96 -23.72
C ALA A 876 8.02 -6.77 -22.57
N LEU A 877 6.77 -6.46 -22.18
CA LEU A 877 6.05 -7.13 -21.09
C LEU A 877 4.85 -7.95 -21.59
N SER A 878 4.72 -8.11 -22.90
CA SER A 878 3.64 -8.87 -23.53
C SER A 878 3.85 -10.39 -23.41
N PRO A 879 2.77 -11.19 -23.30
CA PRO A 879 1.38 -10.78 -23.11
C PRO A 879 1.00 -10.51 -21.63
N GLY A 880 1.94 -10.71 -20.69
CA GLY A 880 1.69 -10.70 -19.24
C GLY A 880 1.23 -9.37 -18.65
N LEU A 881 1.42 -8.25 -19.35
CA LEU A 881 0.78 -6.97 -19.02
C LEU A 881 -0.03 -6.46 -20.21
N SER A 882 -1.27 -6.03 -19.94
CA SER A 882 -2.11 -5.35 -20.93
C SER A 882 -2.94 -4.22 -20.30
N PHE A 883 -3.29 -3.23 -21.11
CA PHE A 883 -4.12 -2.09 -20.73
C PHE A 883 -5.43 -2.09 -21.53
N ILE A 884 -6.56 -1.94 -20.84
CA ILE A 884 -7.89 -1.86 -21.46
C ILE A 884 -8.50 -0.48 -21.19
N GLY A 885 -8.92 0.20 -22.27
CA GLY A 885 -9.65 1.48 -22.18
C GLY A 885 -8.80 2.73 -21.99
N LEU A 886 -7.54 2.74 -22.45
CA LEU A 886 -6.73 3.96 -22.57
C LEU A 886 -7.20 4.95 -23.66
N PRO A 887 -7.79 4.52 -24.81
CA PRO A 887 -8.28 5.46 -25.81
C PRO A 887 -9.46 6.32 -25.32
N TRP A 888 -9.54 7.56 -25.81
CA TRP A 888 -10.58 8.53 -25.43
C TRP A 888 -11.14 9.30 -26.63
N GLN A 889 -12.34 9.87 -26.44
CA GLN A 889 -13.32 10.24 -27.49
C GLN A 889 -13.89 9.04 -28.27
N VAL A 890 -14.19 7.95 -27.57
CA VAL A 890 -14.67 6.68 -28.13
C VAL A 890 -16.03 6.27 -27.56
N ILE A 891 -16.72 5.32 -28.21
CA ILE A 891 -17.75 4.48 -27.61
C ILE A 891 -17.06 3.43 -26.74
N PRO A 892 -17.10 3.53 -25.40
CA PRO A 892 -16.18 2.77 -24.56
C PRO A 892 -16.49 1.26 -24.53
N PHE A 893 -17.75 0.86 -24.35
CA PHE A 893 -18.07 -0.52 -23.98
C PHE A 893 -17.78 -1.55 -25.10
N PRO A 894 -18.14 -1.31 -26.38
CA PRO A 894 -17.79 -2.23 -27.47
C PRO A 894 -16.26 -2.28 -27.73
N MET A 895 -15.57 -1.14 -27.67
CA MET A 895 -14.11 -1.09 -27.78
C MET A 895 -13.43 -1.87 -26.65
N PHE A 896 -13.90 -1.73 -25.40
CA PHE A 896 -13.38 -2.50 -24.26
C PHE A 896 -13.61 -4.00 -24.46
N GLU A 897 -14.77 -4.39 -25.00
CA GLU A 897 -15.08 -5.79 -25.33
C GLU A 897 -14.12 -6.34 -26.41
N LEU A 898 -13.85 -5.58 -27.47
CA LEU A 898 -12.98 -6.00 -28.57
C LEU A 898 -11.50 -6.03 -28.18
N GLN A 899 -11.00 -4.99 -27.50
CA GLN A 899 -9.66 -4.98 -26.91
C GLN A 899 -9.47 -6.19 -26.00
N ARG A 900 -10.50 -6.51 -25.20
CA ARG A 900 -10.45 -7.64 -24.29
C ARG A 900 -10.46 -8.98 -25.02
N LYS A 901 -11.35 -9.18 -25.97
CA LYS A 901 -11.46 -10.41 -26.79
C LYS A 901 -10.10 -10.76 -27.40
N TRP A 902 -9.38 -9.75 -27.89
CA TRP A 902 -8.01 -9.91 -28.37
C TRP A 902 -7.01 -10.32 -27.27
N VAL A 903 -6.99 -9.65 -26.12
CA VAL A 903 -6.14 -10.08 -24.99
C VAL A 903 -6.46 -11.52 -24.55
N ALA A 904 -7.72 -11.95 -24.62
CA ALA A 904 -8.15 -13.31 -24.28
C ALA A 904 -7.59 -14.35 -25.26
N ALA A 905 -7.74 -14.07 -26.55
CA ALA A 905 -7.23 -14.93 -27.61
C ALA A 905 -5.69 -15.02 -27.58
N VAL A 906 -5.01 -13.95 -27.15
CA VAL A 906 -3.56 -13.93 -26.94
C VAL A 906 -3.13 -14.75 -25.71
N LEU A 907 -3.79 -14.58 -24.55
CA LEU A 907 -3.44 -15.32 -23.33
C LEU A 907 -3.75 -16.83 -23.43
N THR A 908 -4.78 -17.22 -24.18
CA THR A 908 -5.06 -18.63 -24.54
C THR A 908 -4.13 -19.20 -25.61
N GLY A 909 -3.29 -18.37 -26.24
CA GLY A 909 -2.41 -18.78 -27.35
C GLY A 909 -3.13 -19.05 -28.68
N ARG A 910 -4.42 -18.71 -28.81
CA ARG A 910 -5.17 -18.82 -30.07
C ARG A 910 -4.69 -17.80 -31.11
N VAL A 911 -4.37 -16.59 -30.66
CA VAL A 911 -3.82 -15.51 -31.47
C VAL A 911 -2.39 -15.26 -31.00
N SER A 912 -1.43 -15.37 -31.91
CA SER A 912 -0.03 -15.03 -31.59
C SER A 912 0.21 -13.54 -31.81
N LEU A 913 0.88 -12.87 -30.87
CA LEU A 913 1.42 -11.54 -31.11
C LEU A 913 2.59 -11.60 -32.11
N PRO A 914 2.86 -10.52 -32.86
CA PRO A 914 4.09 -10.38 -33.63
C PRO A 914 5.33 -10.43 -32.72
N SER A 915 6.51 -10.54 -33.31
CA SER A 915 7.76 -10.46 -32.55
C SER A 915 7.93 -9.11 -31.84
N LEU A 916 8.77 -9.09 -30.79
CA LEU A 916 9.12 -7.87 -30.06
C LEU A 916 9.60 -6.75 -31.00
N GLU A 917 10.42 -7.10 -31.99
CA GLU A 917 10.97 -6.16 -32.97
C GLU A 917 9.89 -5.57 -33.88
N GLU A 918 8.97 -6.40 -34.40
CA GLU A 918 7.83 -5.95 -35.23
C GLU A 918 6.87 -5.04 -34.44
N MET A 919 6.53 -5.42 -33.21
CA MET A 919 5.68 -4.59 -32.34
C MET A 919 6.33 -3.25 -31.99
N MET A 920 7.66 -3.24 -31.77
CA MET A 920 8.41 -2.01 -31.52
C MET A 920 8.47 -1.10 -32.74
N GLU A 921 8.70 -1.64 -33.94
CA GLU A 921 8.77 -0.83 -35.16
C GLU A 921 7.39 -0.25 -35.55
N ASP A 922 6.29 -1.01 -35.41
CA ASP A 922 4.92 -0.47 -35.58
C ASP A 922 4.63 0.67 -34.59
N THR A 923 4.98 0.49 -33.32
CA THR A 923 4.82 1.50 -32.26
C THR A 923 5.61 2.77 -32.59
N LYS A 924 6.85 2.62 -33.09
CA LYS A 924 7.74 3.71 -33.47
C LYS A 924 7.29 4.43 -34.75
N MET A 925 6.79 3.71 -35.75
CA MET A 925 6.16 4.29 -36.95
C MET A 925 4.93 5.11 -36.57
N PHE A 926 4.09 4.60 -35.67
CA PHE A 926 2.91 5.33 -35.17
C PHE A 926 3.30 6.64 -34.46
N TYR A 927 4.31 6.61 -33.57
CA TYR A 927 4.81 7.84 -32.93
C TYR A 927 5.43 8.81 -33.94
N SER A 928 6.17 8.31 -34.93
CA SER A 928 6.75 9.14 -36.00
C SER A 928 5.67 9.83 -36.84
N LYS A 929 4.52 9.17 -37.09
CA LYS A 929 3.36 9.78 -37.77
C LYS A 929 2.76 10.93 -36.94
N LEU A 930 2.60 10.75 -35.62
CA LEU A 930 2.09 11.81 -34.74
C LEU A 930 3.03 13.02 -34.71
N GLU A 931 4.34 12.78 -34.62
CA GLU A 931 5.37 13.82 -34.63
C GLU A 931 5.41 14.58 -35.97
N ALA A 932 5.31 13.87 -37.10
CA ALA A 932 5.21 14.48 -38.43
C ALA A 932 3.95 15.35 -38.61
N SER A 933 2.81 14.91 -38.05
CA SER A 933 1.56 15.70 -38.00
C SER A 933 1.57 16.81 -36.93
N CYS A 934 2.69 17.04 -36.24
CA CYS A 934 2.82 18.00 -35.14
C CYS A 934 1.84 17.79 -33.97
N ILE A 935 1.32 16.57 -33.77
CA ILE A 935 0.37 16.23 -32.71
C ILE A 935 1.13 15.98 -31.40
N PRO A 936 0.88 16.74 -30.31
CA PRO A 936 1.55 16.54 -29.02
C PRO A 936 1.34 15.15 -28.41
N LYS A 937 2.36 14.61 -27.72
CA LYS A 937 2.37 13.26 -27.09
C LYS A 937 1.13 12.96 -26.23
N ARG A 938 0.59 13.95 -25.51
CA ARG A 938 -0.68 13.83 -24.75
C ARG A 938 -1.91 13.37 -25.54
N TYR A 939 -1.88 13.46 -26.87
CA TYR A 939 -2.94 13.00 -27.76
C TYR A 939 -2.66 11.62 -28.37
N THR A 940 -1.59 10.90 -27.96
CA THR A 940 -1.28 9.54 -28.47
C THR A 940 -2.43 8.53 -28.30
N HIS A 941 -3.33 8.72 -27.34
CA HIS A 941 -4.52 7.87 -27.13
C HIS A 941 -5.84 8.53 -27.56
N LEU A 942 -5.79 9.63 -28.33
CA LEU A 942 -6.99 10.31 -28.82
C LEU A 942 -7.49 9.65 -30.12
N MET A 943 -8.76 9.26 -30.15
CA MET A 943 -9.44 8.75 -31.36
C MET A 943 -10.51 9.77 -31.82
N ALA A 944 -10.07 11.00 -32.12
CA ALA A 944 -10.95 12.14 -32.47
C ALA A 944 -11.30 12.27 -33.96
N GLU A 945 -10.51 11.66 -34.85
CA GLU A 945 -10.84 11.60 -36.27
C GLU A 945 -12.03 10.64 -36.42
N LEU A 946 -13.09 11.02 -37.15
CA LEU A 946 -14.38 10.33 -37.11
C LEU A 946 -14.24 8.81 -37.28
N ASP A 947 -13.53 8.36 -38.31
CA ASP A 947 -13.41 6.93 -38.63
C ASP A 947 -12.40 6.17 -37.73
N SER A 948 -11.61 6.87 -36.91
CA SER A 948 -10.42 6.30 -36.25
C SER A 948 -10.74 5.21 -35.23
N GLN A 949 -11.85 5.33 -34.49
CA GLN A 949 -12.27 4.27 -33.57
C GLN A 949 -12.79 3.04 -34.33
N PHE A 950 -13.70 3.20 -35.29
CA PHE A 950 -14.34 2.06 -35.95
C PHE A 950 -13.37 1.28 -36.84
N VAL A 951 -12.37 1.95 -37.43
CA VAL A 951 -11.24 1.28 -38.11
C VAL A 951 -10.43 0.44 -37.13
N TYR A 952 -10.18 0.93 -35.91
CA TYR A 952 -9.46 0.20 -34.87
C TYR A 952 -10.27 -0.98 -34.29
N ASP A 953 -11.56 -0.76 -34.01
CA ASP A 953 -12.50 -1.79 -33.52
C ASP A 953 -12.66 -2.92 -34.55
N ASN A 954 -12.81 -2.59 -35.84
CA ASN A 954 -12.86 -3.59 -36.91
C ASN A 954 -11.53 -4.33 -37.08
N TRP A 955 -10.38 -3.65 -36.92
CA TRP A 955 -9.07 -4.31 -36.93
C TRP A 955 -8.93 -5.32 -35.77
N LEU A 956 -9.41 -4.97 -34.56
CA LEU A 956 -9.43 -5.88 -33.40
C LEU A 956 -10.35 -7.08 -33.62
N ALA A 957 -11.54 -6.86 -34.22
CA ALA A 957 -12.47 -7.93 -34.57
C ALA A 957 -11.82 -8.92 -35.57
N ASP A 958 -11.17 -8.39 -36.62
CA ASP A 958 -10.43 -9.16 -37.62
C ASP A 958 -9.25 -9.96 -37.01
N GLN A 959 -8.62 -9.50 -35.91
CA GLN A 959 -7.54 -10.27 -35.25
C GLN A 959 -8.02 -11.56 -34.57
N CYS A 960 -9.34 -11.71 -34.38
CA CYS A 960 -9.93 -12.69 -33.47
C CYS A 960 -11.10 -13.47 -34.09
N ASP A 961 -11.30 -13.34 -35.41
CA ASP A 961 -12.44 -13.89 -36.16
C ASP A 961 -13.83 -13.50 -35.59
N TYR A 962 -13.93 -12.34 -34.93
CA TYR A 962 -15.21 -11.82 -34.43
C TYR A 962 -15.95 -11.00 -35.49
N PRO A 963 -17.29 -10.89 -35.41
CA PRO A 963 -18.05 -9.96 -36.24
C PRO A 963 -17.54 -8.53 -36.09
N ARG A 964 -17.38 -7.86 -37.24
CA ARG A 964 -17.13 -6.42 -37.32
C ARG A 964 -18.26 -5.61 -36.69
N ILE A 965 -17.95 -4.39 -36.27
CA ILE A 965 -18.88 -3.49 -35.60
C ILE A 965 -20.08 -3.16 -36.50
N GLU A 966 -21.25 -2.97 -35.90
CA GLU A 966 -22.49 -2.81 -36.63
C GLU A 966 -22.57 -1.42 -37.29
N ASN A 967 -22.89 -1.37 -38.59
CA ASN A 967 -22.94 -0.14 -39.38
C ASN A 967 -23.92 0.91 -38.81
N TRP A 968 -25.04 0.48 -38.22
CA TRP A 968 -25.98 1.38 -37.55
C TRP A 968 -25.34 2.10 -36.35
N ARG A 969 -24.41 1.43 -35.64
CA ARG A 969 -23.74 1.95 -34.44
C ARG A 969 -22.75 3.05 -34.80
N GLU A 970 -21.99 2.84 -35.87
CA GLU A 970 -21.07 3.80 -36.47
C GLU A 970 -21.82 5.06 -36.94
N GLN A 971 -22.85 4.90 -37.77
CA GLN A 971 -23.62 6.03 -38.29
C GLN A 971 -24.33 6.83 -37.18
N MET A 972 -24.85 6.15 -36.15
CA MET A 972 -25.51 6.80 -35.02
C MET A 972 -24.53 7.65 -34.21
N PHE A 973 -23.30 7.16 -34.00
CA PHE A 973 -22.25 7.94 -33.33
C PHE A 973 -21.87 9.19 -34.12
N TYR A 974 -21.68 9.10 -35.44
CA TYR A 974 -21.38 10.28 -36.27
C TYR A 974 -22.50 11.31 -36.23
N LYS A 975 -23.77 10.88 -36.29
CA LYS A 975 -24.91 11.79 -36.15
C LYS A 975 -24.95 12.49 -34.79
N VAL A 976 -24.64 11.77 -33.70
CA VAL A 976 -24.58 12.36 -32.35
C VAL A 976 -23.41 13.32 -32.21
N PHE A 977 -22.22 12.94 -32.67
CA PHE A 977 -21.03 13.79 -32.61
C PHE A 977 -21.19 15.08 -33.42
N LYS A 978 -21.81 14.99 -34.61
CA LYS A 978 -22.17 16.15 -35.43
C LYS A 978 -23.17 17.09 -34.73
N ARG A 979 -24.16 16.54 -34.00
CA ARG A 979 -25.10 17.32 -33.17
C ARG A 979 -24.42 17.97 -31.94
N ILE A 980 -23.41 17.33 -31.36
CA ILE A 980 -22.57 17.91 -30.29
C ILE A 980 -21.74 19.07 -30.84
N GLN A 981 -21.11 18.90 -32.01
CA GLN A 981 -20.31 19.92 -32.68
C GLN A 981 -21.15 21.13 -33.13
N SER A 982 -22.41 20.93 -33.52
CA SER A 982 -23.34 22.04 -33.82
C SER A 982 -23.89 22.76 -32.59
N GLN A 983 -23.41 22.39 -31.39
CA GLN A 983 -23.70 23.03 -30.09
C GLN A 983 -25.20 23.17 -29.75
N SER A 984 -26.09 22.33 -30.31
CA SER A 984 -27.51 22.38 -29.97
C SER A 984 -27.73 22.14 -28.46
N SER A 985 -28.56 22.97 -27.82
CA SER A 985 -28.97 22.77 -26.44
C SER A 985 -29.83 21.50 -26.25
N THR A 986 -30.54 21.07 -27.30
CA THR A 986 -31.45 19.91 -27.28
C THR A 986 -30.87 18.61 -27.84
N TYR A 987 -29.56 18.53 -28.09
CA TYR A 987 -28.96 17.39 -28.82
C TYR A 987 -29.19 15.99 -28.20
N LYS A 988 -29.47 15.93 -26.88
CA LYS A 988 -29.78 14.70 -26.12
C LYS A 988 -31.26 14.30 -26.20
N ASP A 989 -32.12 15.17 -26.76
CA ASP A 989 -33.59 15.11 -26.68
C ASP A 989 -34.27 15.23 -28.06
N ASP A 990 -33.65 15.93 -29.03
CA ASP A 990 -34.09 15.98 -30.44
C ASP A 990 -33.14 15.18 -31.36
N TRP A 991 -33.69 14.46 -32.33
CA TRP A 991 -32.92 13.67 -33.31
C TRP A 991 -33.67 13.39 -34.63
N ASP A 992 -32.92 12.97 -35.66
CA ASP A 992 -33.36 12.76 -37.05
C ASP A 992 -32.99 11.36 -37.59
N ASP A 993 -32.80 10.40 -36.69
CA ASP A 993 -32.17 9.09 -36.96
C ASP A 993 -32.94 7.89 -36.39
N ASP A 994 -34.26 8.00 -36.28
CA ASP A 994 -35.13 6.92 -35.79
C ASP A 994 -35.02 5.62 -36.62
N HIS A 995 -34.60 5.71 -37.89
CA HIS A 995 -34.29 4.53 -38.71
C HIS A 995 -33.11 3.73 -38.16
N LEU A 996 -32.04 4.39 -37.68
CA LEU A 996 -30.91 3.71 -37.03
C LEU A 996 -31.31 3.11 -35.68
N ILE A 997 -32.30 3.69 -35.00
CA ILE A 997 -32.88 3.11 -33.78
C ILE A 997 -33.65 1.84 -34.14
N ALA A 998 -34.47 1.85 -35.20
CA ALA A 998 -35.17 0.65 -35.67
C ALA A 998 -34.18 -0.48 -36.06
N GLU A 999 -33.14 -0.16 -36.85
CA GLU A 999 -32.08 -1.11 -37.23
C GLU A 999 -31.37 -1.70 -35.99
N ALA A 1000 -31.06 -0.89 -34.98
CA ALA A 1000 -30.46 -1.36 -33.74
C ALA A 1000 -31.38 -2.32 -32.97
N TYR A 1001 -32.67 -2.02 -32.86
CA TYR A 1001 -33.62 -2.88 -32.14
C TYR A 1001 -33.95 -4.17 -32.93
N GLU A 1002 -33.95 -4.15 -34.26
CA GLU A 1002 -34.03 -5.36 -35.09
C GLU A 1002 -32.81 -6.27 -34.88
N ASP A 1003 -31.61 -5.69 -34.72
CA ASP A 1003 -30.40 -6.43 -34.38
C ASP A 1003 -30.46 -7.03 -32.96
N PHE A 1004 -30.95 -6.25 -31.99
CA PHE A 1004 -31.08 -6.70 -30.58
C PHE A 1004 -31.98 -7.93 -30.41
N VAL A 1005 -32.97 -8.15 -31.29
CA VAL A 1005 -33.86 -9.34 -31.26
C VAL A 1005 -33.09 -10.65 -31.48
N LYS A 1006 -31.88 -10.61 -32.05
CA LYS A 1006 -31.00 -11.78 -32.21
C LYS A 1006 -30.47 -12.34 -30.88
N PHE A 1007 -30.54 -11.57 -29.81
CA PHE A 1007 -30.03 -11.95 -28.49
C PHE A 1007 -31.18 -12.18 -27.49
N PRO A 1008 -31.20 -13.31 -26.75
CA PRO A 1008 -32.26 -13.60 -25.79
C PRO A 1008 -32.30 -12.55 -24.67
N SER A 1009 -33.52 -12.16 -24.30
CA SER A 1009 -33.85 -10.97 -23.52
C SER A 1009 -32.99 -10.76 -22.26
N ASN A 1010 -32.79 -9.48 -21.92
CA ASN A 1010 -31.88 -9.06 -20.85
C ASN A 1010 -32.36 -9.33 -19.41
N TYR A 1011 -33.53 -9.94 -19.25
CA TYR A 1011 -34.19 -10.10 -17.96
C TYR A 1011 -34.65 -11.55 -17.77
N PRO A 1012 -34.56 -12.11 -16.55
CA PRO A 1012 -34.91 -13.50 -16.30
C PRO A 1012 -36.43 -13.69 -16.39
N SER A 1013 -36.88 -14.35 -17.45
CA SER A 1013 -38.22 -14.96 -17.49
C SER A 1013 -38.33 -15.93 -16.31
N SER A 1014 -39.28 -15.70 -15.42
CA SER A 1014 -39.51 -16.54 -14.24
C SER A 1014 -40.10 -17.90 -14.64
N LEU A 1015 -39.23 -18.90 -14.87
CA LEU A 1015 -39.46 -20.36 -14.99
C LEU A 1015 -38.04 -20.97 -15.05
N ILE A 1016 -37.57 -21.82 -14.13
CA ILE A 1016 -38.06 -23.13 -13.65
C ILE A 1016 -38.30 -24.13 -14.79
N GLU A 1017 -37.68 -25.29 -14.61
CA GLU A 1017 -37.82 -26.57 -15.34
C GLU A 1017 -37.17 -26.72 -16.72
N ARG A 1018 -36.17 -27.64 -16.74
CA ARG A 1018 -35.65 -28.43 -17.88
C ARG A 1018 -34.84 -27.60 -18.89
N GLU A 1019 -33.70 -28.04 -19.41
CA GLU A 1019 -33.04 -29.37 -19.44
C GLU A 1019 -31.53 -29.21 -19.14
N TYR A 1020 -30.88 -30.27 -18.68
CA TYR A 1020 -29.54 -30.74 -19.11
C TYR A 1020 -29.11 -31.92 -18.22
N THR A 1021 -29.77 -33.06 -18.43
CA THR A 1021 -29.28 -34.37 -18.01
C THR A 1021 -28.65 -35.09 -19.19
N SER A 1022 -27.32 -34.97 -19.33
CA SER A 1022 -26.43 -35.96 -19.98
C SER A 1022 -24.98 -35.51 -19.84
#